data_AF-A0A3A8ZR55-F1
#
_entry.id   AF-A0A3A8ZR55-F1
#
_cell.length_a   1.000
_cell.length_b   1.000
_cell.length_c   1.000
_cell.angle_alpha   90.00
_cell.angle_beta   90.00
_cell.angle_gamma   90.00
#
_symmetry.space_group_name_H-M   'P 1'
#
loop_
_entity.id
_entity.type
_entity.pdbx_description
1 polymer ?
#
loop_
_entity_poly.entity_id
_entity_poly.type
_entity_poly.pdbx_seq_one_letter_code
_entity_poly.pdbx_strand_id
1 'polypeptide(L)'
;MADNDNMNQYDNGGGPGAGGPGNNGNSGGPGGPNGNRNGNGSDPRKQSLIMLVIAALVTLLCISMFMKMLTGATNQEITYNQFVKMVEGGEVKSVSVGSDRIEIYPKKGETKSPFAYGYGMGGITYYTGKMEDDDTLAQRLLEHGVEMNKEVSDSSSVIMTVLLYYILPVLLMWGLLSLLFRRMGGKGGPMGVGKSTAKAYVQKETGITFQDVAGEDEAKESLVEVVDFLHNPGKYSKIGARLPKGALLVGPPGTGKTLLAKAVAGEAHVPFFSLSGSDFIELYVGVGASRVRDLFKEAEKNAPCIVFIDEIDAIGRSRDTKYGGGNEEREQTLNQLLSEMDGFDGKKGIIILAATNRPEILDKALLRPGRFDRRIIVDKPDLKGRVEILKVHSKDVLMDDTVDLNEIALATSGAVGSDLANMINEAAINAVKMGREYVSQKDLFDAVEQVLVGKEKKDRIMSKEERKIVSYHEVGHALVSALQKNAEPVQKITIVPRTMGALGYVMHVPEEEKYLDTEAELRDRLVGLLGGRAAEEIVFDTVTTGAANDIEQATSIARNMITRFGMSKKFGLMGLATVESQYLDGRASLTCSDVTAADIDTEVMKLLHDSYKKAKKLLKENREIMDKLATHLIEKETITGKEFMKIFRKEKGIPEPKEDEKETERFKDKKEETVSVEKPSEGAFQMGQNAADGQPVPEQSGTTGQPESAPQQQPSGNRGLFSQVPDRKPDENE
;
A
#
# COMPACT_ATOMS: atom_id res chain seq x y z
N MET A 1 -14.61 -54.32 -53.12
CA MET A 1 -14.65 -54.96 -51.79
C MET A 1 -14.47 -53.85 -50.78
N ALA A 2 -15.53 -53.59 -49.99
CA ALA A 2 -15.60 -53.14 -48.58
C ALA A 2 -14.42 -52.34 -47.97
N ASP A 3 -14.58 -51.32 -47.13
CA ASP A 3 -15.74 -50.71 -46.45
C ASP A 3 -15.26 -49.39 -45.77
N ASN A 4 -16.20 -48.43 -45.63
CA ASN A 4 -16.51 -47.50 -44.53
C ASN A 4 -15.44 -47.01 -43.52
N ASP A 5 -15.47 -45.80 -42.98
CA ASP A 5 -16.42 -44.68 -43.03
C ASP A 5 -15.64 -43.38 -42.75
N ASN A 6 -15.92 -42.34 -43.53
CA ASN A 6 -15.17 -41.09 -43.57
C ASN A 6 -16.14 -39.90 -43.44
N MET A 7 -15.66 -38.86 -42.74
CA MET A 7 -15.90 -37.43 -42.97
C MET A 7 -17.32 -36.82 -42.96
N ASN A 8 -17.43 -35.82 -42.06
CA ASN A 8 -17.78 -34.41 -42.28
C ASN A 8 -19.01 -33.99 -43.11
N GLN A 9 -19.60 -32.89 -42.63
CA GLN A 9 -20.03 -31.66 -43.35
C GLN A 9 -21.54 -31.33 -43.45
N TYR A 10 -21.79 -30.03 -43.21
CA TYR A 10 -22.85 -29.12 -43.71
C TYR A 10 -24.31 -29.35 -43.24
N ASP A 11 -24.95 -28.40 -42.53
CA ASP A 11 -25.49 -27.08 -42.94
C ASP A 11 -26.95 -27.15 -43.43
N ASN A 12 -27.69 -26.08 -43.10
CA ASN A 12 -28.83 -25.50 -43.82
C ASN A 12 -30.30 -25.68 -43.35
N GLY A 13 -31.03 -24.56 -43.41
CA GLY A 13 -32.49 -24.42 -43.50
C GLY A 13 -33.19 -23.93 -42.21
N GLY A 14 -33.88 -22.78 -42.10
CA GLY A 14 -34.45 -21.86 -43.09
C GLY A 14 -35.99 -21.85 -43.04
N GLY A 15 -36.61 -20.80 -42.45
CA GLY A 15 -37.92 -20.29 -42.90
C GLY A 15 -39.18 -20.48 -42.01
N PRO A 16 -40.27 -19.70 -42.23
CA PRO A 16 -40.97 -18.95 -41.17
C PRO A 16 -42.50 -19.19 -41.08
N GLY A 17 -43.16 -18.70 -40.01
CA GLY A 17 -44.62 -18.74 -39.89
C GLY A 17 -45.21 -17.66 -38.98
N ALA A 18 -45.86 -16.66 -39.58
CA ALA A 18 -46.64 -15.59 -38.96
C ALA A 18 -48.08 -16.04 -38.64
N GLY A 19 -48.75 -15.38 -37.68
CA GLY A 19 -50.21 -15.50 -37.52
C GLY A 19 -50.80 -14.94 -36.22
N GLY A 20 -51.04 -13.62 -36.24
CA GLY A 20 -52.15 -12.83 -35.67
C GLY A 20 -53.08 -13.25 -34.49
N PRO A 21 -53.91 -12.30 -34.01
CA PRO A 21 -54.36 -12.21 -32.61
C PRO A 21 -55.87 -12.48 -32.40
N GLY A 22 -56.27 -12.82 -31.17
CA GLY A 22 -57.68 -12.83 -30.72
C GLY A 22 -57.72 -12.86 -29.20
N ASN A 23 -58.10 -11.80 -28.49
CA ASN A 23 -59.42 -11.18 -28.31
C ASN A 23 -60.39 -12.03 -27.46
N ASN A 24 -60.62 -11.54 -26.23
CA ASN A 24 -61.79 -11.62 -25.34
C ASN A 24 -61.27 -11.74 -23.90
N GLY A 25 -61.62 -10.89 -22.93
CA GLY A 25 -62.74 -9.97 -22.83
C GLY A 25 -63.38 -10.20 -21.46
N ASN A 26 -63.51 -9.11 -20.68
CA ASN A 26 -64.35 -8.99 -19.47
C ASN A 26 -63.95 -9.87 -18.26
N SER A 27 -64.08 -9.50 -16.98
CA SER A 27 -64.72 -8.39 -16.26
C SER A 27 -64.44 -8.58 -14.76
N GLY A 28 -64.26 -7.49 -14.01
CA GLY A 28 -64.87 -7.35 -12.68
C GLY A 28 -64.07 -7.76 -11.43
N GLY A 29 -63.50 -6.77 -10.75
CA GLY A 29 -63.72 -6.52 -9.32
C GLY A 29 -62.79 -7.18 -8.28
N PRO A 30 -62.58 -6.55 -7.11
CA PRO A 30 -61.37 -6.69 -6.29
C PRO A 30 -61.57 -7.55 -5.02
N GLY A 31 -60.53 -8.25 -4.57
CA GLY A 31 -60.58 -8.87 -3.24
C GLY A 31 -59.44 -9.81 -2.87
N GLY A 32 -58.51 -9.31 -2.03
CA GLY A 32 -57.95 -10.02 -0.88
C GLY A 32 -56.87 -11.12 -1.11
N PRO A 33 -55.88 -11.26 -0.22
CA PRO A 33 -54.68 -12.06 -0.45
C PRO A 33 -54.71 -13.41 0.30
N ASN A 34 -54.56 -14.54 -0.41
CA ASN A 34 -54.01 -15.78 0.16
C ASN A 34 -53.70 -16.85 -0.90
N GLY A 35 -52.65 -17.66 -0.67
CA GLY A 35 -52.64 -19.05 -1.15
C GLY A 35 -51.51 -19.53 -2.09
N ASN A 36 -50.28 -19.63 -1.57
CA ASN A 36 -49.49 -20.87 -1.40
C ASN A 36 -49.32 -21.92 -2.54
N ARG A 37 -48.06 -22.35 -2.76
CA ARG A 37 -47.49 -23.72 -3.02
C ARG A 37 -46.22 -23.58 -3.87
N ASN A 38 -45.09 -24.25 -3.69
CA ASN A 38 -44.61 -25.43 -2.94
C ASN A 38 -43.06 -25.24 -2.87
N GLY A 39 -42.25 -25.71 -1.92
CA GLY A 39 -42.39 -26.80 -0.97
C GLY A 39 -41.09 -27.63 -0.98
N ASN A 40 -40.17 -27.37 -0.06
CA ASN A 40 -39.33 -28.42 0.54
C ASN A 40 -38.84 -27.97 1.94
N GLY A 41 -39.77 -27.95 2.89
CA GLY A 41 -39.45 -27.74 4.31
C GLY A 41 -39.00 -29.06 4.93
N SER A 42 -37.70 -29.27 5.07
CA SER A 42 -37.22 -30.18 6.11
C SER A 42 -37.54 -29.52 7.46
N ASP A 43 -38.38 -30.16 8.28
CA ASP A 43 -38.74 -29.70 9.63
C ASP A 43 -37.52 -29.08 10.34
N PRO A 44 -37.59 -27.83 10.83
CA PRO A 44 -36.48 -27.22 11.56
C PRO A 44 -36.09 -28.04 12.82
N ARG A 45 -37.04 -28.81 13.36
CA ARG A 45 -36.80 -29.79 14.42
C ARG A 45 -35.95 -30.98 13.97
N LYS A 46 -36.10 -31.43 12.71
CA LYS A 46 -35.28 -32.51 12.13
C LYS A 46 -33.87 -32.02 11.79
N GLN A 47 -33.71 -30.78 11.29
CA GLN A 47 -32.38 -30.19 11.10
C GLN A 47 -31.65 -29.95 12.43
N SER A 48 -32.34 -29.49 13.48
CA SER A 48 -31.74 -29.36 14.82
C SER A 48 -31.40 -30.73 15.45
N LEU A 49 -32.21 -31.77 15.19
CA LEU A 49 -31.93 -33.14 15.63
C LEU A 49 -30.72 -33.72 14.90
N ILE A 50 -30.63 -33.52 13.58
CA ILE A 50 -29.49 -33.97 12.77
C ILE A 50 -28.20 -33.27 13.23
N MET A 51 -28.23 -31.95 13.47
CA MET A 51 -27.10 -31.22 14.03
C MET A 51 -26.72 -31.69 15.44
N LEU A 52 -27.68 -32.00 16.31
CA LEU A 52 -27.41 -32.57 17.64
C LEU A 52 -26.79 -33.97 17.56
N VAL A 53 -27.25 -34.81 16.63
CA VAL A 53 -26.70 -36.15 16.41
C VAL A 53 -25.27 -36.06 15.85
N ILE A 54 -25.02 -35.15 14.91
CA ILE A 54 -23.66 -34.89 14.39
C ILE A 54 -22.75 -34.36 15.50
N ALA A 55 -23.20 -33.38 16.28
CA ALA A 55 -22.44 -32.85 17.40
C ALA A 55 -22.12 -33.95 18.43
N ALA A 56 -23.09 -34.80 18.77
CA ALA A 56 -22.91 -35.93 19.67
C ALA A 56 -21.87 -36.92 19.13
N LEU A 57 -21.94 -37.29 17.84
CA LEU A 57 -20.97 -38.15 17.16
C LEU A 57 -19.57 -37.55 17.16
N VAL A 58 -19.45 -36.25 16.90
CA VAL A 58 -18.16 -35.54 16.93
C VAL A 58 -17.59 -35.51 18.34
N THR A 59 -18.39 -35.21 19.37
CA THR A 59 -17.91 -35.31 20.77
C THR A 59 -17.51 -36.73 21.14
N LEU A 60 -18.24 -37.76 20.71
CA LEU A 60 -17.89 -39.16 20.95
C LEU A 60 -16.54 -39.50 20.29
N LEU A 61 -16.32 -39.03 19.06
CA LEU A 61 -15.08 -39.22 18.32
C LEU A 61 -13.91 -38.48 18.97
N CYS A 62 -14.11 -37.23 19.39
CA CYS A 62 -13.12 -36.44 20.12
C CYS A 62 -12.77 -37.08 21.46
N ILE A 63 -13.76 -37.58 22.21
CA ILE A 63 -13.52 -38.31 23.47
C ILE A 63 -12.78 -39.61 23.19
N SER A 64 -13.15 -40.37 22.14
CA SER A 64 -12.43 -41.58 21.74
C SER A 64 -10.98 -41.30 21.37
N MET A 65 -10.70 -40.24 20.60
CA MET A 65 -9.35 -39.80 20.28
C MET A 65 -8.58 -39.35 21.53
N PHE A 66 -9.22 -38.58 22.41
CA PHE A 66 -8.60 -38.10 23.64
C PHE A 66 -8.27 -39.25 24.59
N MET A 67 -9.19 -40.22 24.75
CA MET A 67 -8.94 -41.42 25.55
C MET A 67 -7.86 -42.29 24.93
N LYS A 68 -7.82 -42.45 23.60
CA LYS A 68 -6.73 -43.16 22.91
C LYS A 68 -5.39 -42.45 23.07
N MET A 69 -5.37 -41.12 23.14
CA MET A 69 -4.16 -40.34 23.43
C MET A 69 -3.71 -40.52 24.90
N LEU A 70 -4.66 -40.60 25.83
CA LEU A 70 -4.40 -40.84 27.25
C LEU A 70 -3.89 -42.26 27.55
N THR A 71 -4.48 -43.29 26.93
CA THR A 71 -4.11 -44.70 27.17
C THR A 71 -3.03 -45.22 26.22
N GLY A 72 -2.91 -44.64 25.02
CA GLY A 72 -1.89 -45.02 24.04
C GLY A 72 -0.46 -44.61 24.43
N ALA A 73 -0.31 -43.76 25.45
CA ALA A 73 1.01 -43.35 25.94
C ALA A 73 1.71 -44.40 26.83
N THR A 74 0.98 -45.40 27.33
CA THR A 74 1.49 -46.39 28.29
C THR A 74 1.64 -47.81 27.73
N ASN A 75 1.00 -48.12 26.60
CA ASN A 75 1.05 -49.46 25.97
C ASN A 75 1.84 -49.42 24.65
N GLN A 76 2.98 -50.10 24.60
CA GLN A 76 3.83 -50.17 23.40
C GLN A 76 3.86 -51.57 22.79
N GLU A 77 3.68 -51.67 21.48
CA GLU A 77 3.82 -52.92 20.74
C GLU A 77 5.30 -53.23 20.51
N ILE A 78 5.73 -54.44 20.84
CA ILE A 78 7.08 -54.94 20.54
C ILE A 78 6.99 -56.20 19.69
N THR A 79 8.04 -56.46 18.90
CA THR A 79 8.10 -57.69 18.10
C THR A 79 8.34 -58.91 18.98
N TYR A 80 7.86 -60.08 18.56
CA TYR A 80 8.05 -61.33 19.30
C TYR A 80 9.55 -61.63 19.57
N ASN A 81 10.42 -61.35 18.61
CA ASN A 81 11.87 -61.51 18.77
C ASN A 81 12.48 -60.59 19.84
N GLN A 82 11.94 -59.37 19.99
CA GLN A 82 12.36 -58.46 21.06
C GLN A 82 11.86 -58.95 22.41
N PHE A 83 10.64 -59.47 22.48
CA PHE A 83 10.11 -60.09 23.70
C PHE A 83 11.01 -61.25 24.16
N VAL A 84 11.39 -62.18 23.27
CA VAL A 84 12.27 -63.30 23.62
C VAL A 84 13.62 -62.80 24.14
N LYS A 85 14.22 -61.79 23.50
CA LYS A 85 15.47 -61.16 23.99
C LYS A 85 15.32 -60.54 25.37
N MET A 86 14.18 -59.90 25.67
CA MET A 86 13.93 -59.30 26.99
C MET A 86 13.75 -60.36 28.08
N VAL A 87 13.17 -61.51 27.75
CA VAL A 87 13.05 -62.66 28.64
C VAL A 87 14.43 -63.29 28.91
N GLU A 88 15.21 -63.55 27.86
CA GLU A 88 16.58 -64.09 27.97
C GLU A 88 17.52 -63.14 28.73
N GLY A 89 17.35 -61.82 28.54
CA GLY A 89 18.09 -60.78 29.25
C GLY A 89 17.66 -60.55 30.71
N GLY A 90 16.63 -61.25 31.20
CA GLY A 90 16.15 -61.13 32.59
C GLY A 90 15.44 -59.81 32.93
N GLU A 91 15.02 -59.05 31.91
CA GLU A 91 14.46 -57.70 32.03
C GLU A 91 12.94 -57.70 32.30
N VAL A 92 12.29 -58.86 32.17
CA VAL A 92 10.86 -59.06 32.39
C VAL A 92 10.57 -59.50 33.84
N LYS A 93 9.54 -58.91 34.46
CA LYS A 93 9.07 -59.24 35.81
C LYS A 93 7.99 -60.31 35.77
N SER A 94 6.94 -60.06 35.00
CA SER A 94 5.80 -60.96 34.86
C SER A 94 5.22 -60.84 33.46
N VAL A 95 4.62 -61.94 33.00
CA VAL A 95 3.94 -62.01 31.71
C VAL A 95 2.50 -62.43 31.95
N SER A 96 1.56 -61.71 31.34
CA SER A 96 0.17 -62.13 31.27
C SER A 96 -0.18 -62.63 29.88
N VAL A 97 -0.62 -63.88 29.80
CA VAL A 97 -0.96 -64.53 28.53
C VAL A 97 -2.47 -64.46 28.33
N GLY A 98 -2.89 -63.59 27.42
CA GLY A 98 -4.26 -63.48 26.94
C GLY A 98 -4.56 -64.47 25.81
N SER A 99 -5.79 -64.43 25.31
CA SER A 99 -6.24 -65.28 24.19
C SER A 99 -5.64 -64.90 22.83
N ASP A 100 -5.31 -63.62 22.61
CA ASP A 100 -4.83 -63.07 21.34
C ASP A 100 -3.44 -62.41 21.43
N ARG A 101 -3.05 -61.95 22.62
CA ARG A 101 -1.83 -61.18 22.86
C ARG A 101 -1.16 -61.58 24.17
N ILE A 102 0.14 -61.32 24.27
CA ILE A 102 0.95 -61.49 25.47
C ILE A 102 1.29 -60.11 26.00
N GLU A 103 0.90 -59.82 27.24
CA GLU A 103 1.24 -58.58 27.94
C GLU A 103 2.46 -58.77 28.84
N ILE A 104 3.40 -57.85 28.77
CA ILE A 104 4.73 -57.97 29.33
C ILE A 104 4.98 -56.80 30.28
N TYR A 105 5.28 -57.13 31.53
CA TYR A 105 5.56 -56.18 32.60
C TYR A 105 7.07 -56.18 32.90
N PRO A 106 7.82 -55.12 32.58
CA PRO A 106 9.27 -55.07 32.80
C PRO A 106 9.63 -54.86 34.28
N LYS A 107 10.84 -55.29 34.70
CA LYS A 107 11.34 -55.08 36.09
C LYS A 107 11.70 -53.61 36.38
N LYS A 108 12.16 -52.86 35.38
CA LYS A 108 12.46 -51.43 35.48
C LYS A 108 11.38 -50.64 34.75
N GLY A 109 10.57 -49.89 35.50
CA GLY A 109 9.57 -48.98 34.94
C GLY A 109 10.21 -47.71 34.40
N GLU A 110 10.71 -47.73 33.16
CA GLU A 110 11.03 -46.48 32.45
C GLU A 110 9.71 -45.76 32.10
N THR A 111 9.41 -44.69 32.82
CA THR A 111 8.17 -43.92 32.65
C THR A 111 8.48 -42.70 31.80
N LYS A 112 8.25 -42.77 30.48
CA LYS A 112 8.63 -41.70 29.53
C LYS A 112 7.60 -40.57 29.36
N SER A 113 6.57 -40.47 30.21
CA SER A 113 5.58 -39.38 30.11
C SER A 113 5.36 -38.68 31.46
N PRO A 114 5.75 -37.40 31.59
CA PRO A 114 5.43 -36.56 32.76
C PRO A 114 3.93 -36.41 33.02
N PHE A 115 3.10 -36.65 32.01
CA PHE A 115 1.64 -36.59 32.10
C PHE A 115 1.05 -37.79 32.87
N ALA A 116 1.67 -38.97 32.79
CA ALA A 116 1.22 -40.18 33.49
C ALA A 116 1.53 -40.13 35.00
N TYR A 117 2.64 -39.49 35.39
CA TYR A 117 3.04 -39.34 36.79
C TYR A 117 2.08 -38.46 37.60
N GLY A 118 1.50 -37.43 36.98
CA GLY A 118 0.54 -36.52 37.62
C GLY A 118 -0.84 -37.12 37.92
N TYR A 119 -1.18 -38.25 37.29
CA TYR A 119 -2.47 -38.92 37.41
C TYR A 119 -2.40 -40.33 38.04
N GLY A 120 -1.24 -40.74 38.58
CA GLY A 120 -1.10 -42.00 39.31
C GLY A 120 -1.16 -43.27 38.45
N MET A 121 -0.89 -43.17 37.14
CA MET A 121 -0.87 -44.30 36.22
C MET A 121 0.55 -44.89 36.14
N GLY A 122 0.66 -46.20 36.44
CA GLY A 122 1.92 -46.95 36.50
C GLY A 122 2.68 -47.06 35.16
N GLY A 123 3.94 -47.54 35.23
CA GLY A 123 4.92 -47.54 34.13
C GLY A 123 4.50 -48.28 32.85
N ILE A 124 5.30 -48.11 31.78
CA ILE A 124 5.02 -48.62 30.43
C ILE A 124 4.89 -50.15 30.44
N THR A 125 3.80 -50.64 29.85
CA THR A 125 3.51 -52.05 29.59
C THR A 125 3.72 -52.36 28.11
N TYR A 126 4.34 -53.50 27.80
CA TYR A 126 4.58 -53.92 26.42
C TYR A 126 3.61 -55.03 26.03
N TYR A 127 3.23 -55.12 24.76
CA TYR A 127 2.45 -56.27 24.26
C TYR A 127 3.02 -56.80 22.93
N THR A 128 2.89 -58.10 22.71
CA THR A 128 3.22 -58.78 21.44
C THR A 128 2.12 -59.77 21.05
N GLY A 129 1.97 -60.03 19.76
CA GLY A 129 1.12 -61.11 19.26
C GLY A 129 1.63 -62.49 19.68
N LYS A 130 0.72 -63.43 19.90
CA LYS A 130 1.04 -64.82 20.27
C LYS A 130 1.52 -65.59 19.04
N MET A 131 2.75 -66.11 19.07
CA MET A 131 3.37 -66.79 17.92
C MET A 131 3.87 -68.22 18.21
N GLU A 132 3.95 -68.61 19.49
CA GLU A 132 4.31 -69.96 19.96
C GLU A 132 3.17 -70.57 20.80
N ASP A 133 3.14 -71.90 20.90
CA ASP A 133 2.19 -72.66 21.73
C ASP A 133 2.47 -72.45 23.23
N ASP A 134 1.41 -72.41 24.03
CA ASP A 134 1.44 -72.05 25.46
C ASP A 134 2.43 -72.88 26.28
N ASP A 135 2.60 -74.17 25.96
CA ASP A 135 3.50 -75.07 26.68
C ASP A 135 4.99 -74.75 26.45
N THR A 136 5.36 -74.33 25.25
CA THR A 136 6.74 -73.97 24.89
C THR A 136 7.15 -72.61 25.48
N LEU A 137 6.21 -71.68 25.49
CA LEU A 137 6.37 -70.37 26.10
C LEU A 137 6.47 -70.48 27.63
N ALA A 138 5.64 -71.34 28.23
CA ALA A 138 5.67 -71.61 29.67
C ALA A 138 7.01 -72.16 30.15
N GLN A 139 7.60 -73.11 29.41
CA GLN A 139 8.93 -73.66 29.73
C GLN A 139 10.02 -72.57 29.68
N ARG A 140 10.05 -71.74 28.64
CA ARG A 140 11.05 -70.67 28.48
C ARG A 140 10.97 -69.63 29.59
N LEU A 141 9.75 -69.27 30.01
CA LEU A 141 9.51 -68.30 31.09
C LEU A 141 9.86 -68.87 32.49
N LEU A 142 9.60 -70.16 32.72
CA LEU A 142 9.99 -70.85 33.96
C LEU A 142 11.51 -71.00 34.09
N GLU A 143 12.23 -71.31 33.00
CA GLU A 143 13.70 -71.40 33.00
C GLU A 143 14.39 -70.08 33.39
N HIS A 144 13.74 -68.94 33.09
CA HIS A 144 14.28 -67.60 33.34
C HIS A 144 13.64 -66.91 34.55
N GLY A 145 12.84 -67.65 35.35
CA GLY A 145 12.29 -67.18 36.63
C GLY A 145 11.27 -66.04 36.50
N VAL A 146 10.48 -66.02 35.41
CA VAL A 146 9.44 -65.01 35.16
C VAL A 146 8.07 -65.51 35.66
N GLU A 147 7.34 -64.69 36.42
CA GLU A 147 6.00 -65.04 36.90
C GLU A 147 4.97 -65.02 35.76
N MET A 148 4.19 -66.11 35.61
CA MET A 148 3.11 -66.20 34.62
C MET A 148 1.73 -66.11 35.26
N ASN A 149 0.91 -65.16 34.79
CA ASN A 149 -0.49 -65.02 35.20
C ASN A 149 -1.41 -65.17 33.99
N LYS A 150 -2.38 -66.10 34.05
CA LYS A 150 -3.43 -66.22 33.04
C LYS A 150 -4.63 -65.40 33.47
N GLU A 151 -5.04 -64.42 32.66
CA GLU A 151 -6.23 -63.62 32.95
C GLU A 151 -7.50 -64.48 32.80
N VAL A 152 -8.33 -64.50 33.84
CA VAL A 152 -9.69 -65.02 33.77
C VAL A 152 -10.59 -63.81 33.61
N SER A 153 -11.19 -63.65 32.43
CA SER A 153 -12.02 -62.48 32.10
C SER A 153 -13.35 -62.50 32.88
N ASP A 154 -13.47 -61.66 33.91
CA ASP A 154 -14.72 -61.41 34.63
C ASP A 154 -15.55 -60.34 33.89
N SER A 155 -16.70 -60.75 33.36
CA SER A 155 -17.58 -59.93 32.51
C SER A 155 -18.30 -58.80 33.26
N SER A 156 -18.20 -58.76 34.59
CA SER A 156 -18.72 -57.66 35.42
C SER A 156 -17.93 -56.35 35.28
N SER A 157 -16.66 -56.42 34.84
CA SER A 157 -15.77 -55.27 34.65
C SER A 157 -16.11 -54.39 33.43
N VAL A 158 -16.80 -54.95 32.43
CA VAL A 158 -17.08 -54.26 31.16
C VAL A 158 -18.13 -53.14 31.34
N ILE A 159 -19.16 -53.38 32.14
CA ILE A 159 -20.23 -52.40 32.40
C ILE A 159 -19.67 -51.21 33.18
N MET A 160 -18.83 -51.47 34.18
CA MET A 160 -18.20 -50.42 34.98
C MET A 160 -17.23 -49.58 34.14
N THR A 161 -16.45 -50.23 33.27
CA THR A 161 -15.54 -49.56 32.33
C THR A 161 -16.31 -48.63 31.39
N VAL A 162 -17.44 -49.08 30.82
CA VAL A 162 -18.23 -48.23 29.91
C VAL A 162 -18.82 -47.01 30.63
N LEU A 163 -19.32 -47.19 31.86
CA LEU A 163 -19.95 -46.11 32.62
C LEU A 163 -18.95 -45.05 33.09
N LEU A 164 -17.77 -45.45 33.59
CA LEU A 164 -16.73 -44.52 34.02
C LEU A 164 -15.99 -43.87 32.85
N TYR A 165 -15.69 -44.59 31.76
CA TYR A 165 -14.90 -44.04 30.65
C TYR A 165 -15.71 -43.23 29.63
N TYR A 166 -16.98 -43.55 29.40
CA TYR A 166 -17.77 -42.87 28.37
C TYR A 166 -18.84 -41.94 28.96
N ILE A 167 -19.54 -42.36 30.01
CA ILE A 167 -20.66 -41.55 30.54
C ILE A 167 -20.14 -40.39 31.40
N LEU A 168 -19.16 -40.61 32.28
CA LEU A 168 -18.62 -39.57 33.15
C LEU A 168 -17.96 -38.41 32.37
N PRO A 169 -17.09 -38.62 31.35
CA PRO A 169 -16.47 -37.52 30.63
C PRO A 169 -17.46 -36.75 29.76
N VAL A 170 -18.48 -37.42 29.20
CA VAL A 170 -19.55 -36.73 28.44
C VAL A 170 -20.36 -35.83 29.36
N LEU A 171 -20.72 -36.28 30.56
CA LEU A 171 -21.44 -35.48 31.55
C LEU A 171 -20.60 -34.28 32.03
N LEU A 172 -19.30 -34.49 32.28
CA LEU A 172 -18.37 -33.44 32.70
C LEU A 172 -18.18 -32.40 31.58
N MET A 173 -17.99 -32.86 30.34
CA MET A 173 -17.88 -32.00 29.16
C MET A 173 -19.16 -31.19 28.94
N TRP A 174 -20.34 -31.81 29.08
CA TRP A 174 -21.62 -31.10 29.02
C TRP A 174 -21.71 -30.03 30.11
N GLY A 175 -21.40 -30.38 31.36
CA GLY A 175 -21.38 -29.42 32.47
C GLY A 175 -20.45 -28.23 32.22
N LEU A 176 -19.24 -28.49 31.72
CA LEU A 176 -18.23 -27.47 31.41
C LEU A 176 -18.68 -26.57 30.24
N LEU A 177 -19.17 -27.15 29.13
CA LEU A 177 -19.70 -26.39 27.99
C LEU A 177 -20.90 -25.54 28.39
N SER A 178 -21.83 -26.09 29.18
CA SER A 178 -23.00 -25.35 29.68
C SER A 178 -22.60 -24.15 30.52
N LEU A 179 -21.58 -24.30 31.37
CA LEU A 179 -21.03 -23.21 32.18
C LEU A 179 -20.29 -22.18 31.31
N LEU A 180 -19.54 -22.62 30.30
CA LEU A 180 -18.85 -21.74 29.34
C LEU A 180 -19.85 -20.94 28.49
N PHE A 181 -20.90 -21.58 27.97
CA PHE A 181 -21.97 -20.92 27.23
C PHE A 181 -22.80 -19.97 28.09
N ARG A 182 -23.01 -20.30 29.38
CA ARG A 182 -23.62 -19.36 30.34
C ARG A 182 -22.73 -18.15 30.64
N ARG A 183 -21.39 -18.31 30.58
CA ARG A 183 -20.44 -17.22 30.81
C ARG A 183 -20.15 -16.39 29.54
N MET A 184 -20.28 -16.98 28.35
CA MET A 184 -20.22 -16.32 27.03
C MET A 184 -21.57 -15.78 26.53
N GLY A 185 -22.68 -16.07 27.23
CA GLY A 185 -24.02 -15.53 26.93
C GLY A 185 -24.18 -14.03 27.18
N GLY A 186 -23.15 -13.34 27.67
CA GLY A 186 -23.11 -11.89 27.78
C GLY A 186 -22.77 -11.22 26.44
N LYS A 187 -23.79 -10.72 25.74
CA LYS A 187 -23.69 -9.70 24.67
C LYS A 187 -22.65 -9.97 23.56
N GLY A 188 -22.50 -11.21 23.12
CA GLY A 188 -21.56 -11.56 22.03
C GLY A 188 -21.51 -13.03 21.66
N GLY A 189 -22.67 -13.67 21.42
CA GLY A 189 -22.70 -15.05 20.94
C GLY A 189 -22.09 -15.24 19.54
N PRO A 190 -21.82 -16.49 19.11
CA PRO A 190 -21.21 -16.81 17.79
C PRO A 190 -22.03 -16.36 16.56
N MET A 191 -23.25 -15.87 16.77
CA MET A 191 -24.10 -15.20 15.77
C MET A 191 -23.74 -13.72 15.54
N GLY A 192 -22.77 -13.16 16.29
CA GLY A 192 -22.33 -11.76 16.19
C GLY A 192 -21.27 -11.46 15.13
N VAL A 193 -20.68 -12.49 14.50
CA VAL A 193 -19.55 -12.36 13.56
C VAL A 193 -19.91 -11.64 12.25
N GLY A 194 -21.20 -11.42 11.95
CA GLY A 194 -21.67 -10.75 10.74
C GLY A 194 -22.10 -9.28 10.90
N LYS A 195 -22.13 -8.73 12.13
CA LYS A 195 -22.45 -7.31 12.36
C LYS A 195 -21.19 -6.56 12.75
N SER A 196 -20.33 -6.28 11.78
CA SER A 196 -19.25 -5.32 11.98
C SER A 196 -19.88 -3.94 12.06
N THR A 197 -19.70 -3.29 13.21
CA THR A 197 -19.82 -1.84 13.35
C THR A 197 -18.78 -1.22 12.42
N ALA A 198 -19.19 -0.83 11.21
CA ALA A 198 -18.51 0.27 10.54
C ALA A 198 -18.62 1.45 11.50
N LYS A 199 -17.64 1.64 12.38
CA LYS A 199 -17.34 2.98 12.87
C LYS A 199 -16.80 3.69 11.65
N ALA A 200 -17.68 4.19 10.77
CA ALA A 200 -17.27 5.18 9.81
C ALA A 200 -16.58 6.27 10.62
N TYR A 201 -15.29 6.47 10.36
CA TYR A 201 -14.60 7.67 10.79
C TYR A 201 -15.22 8.83 10.02
N VAL A 202 -16.42 9.24 10.43
CA VAL A 202 -17.09 10.42 9.90
C VAL A 202 -16.28 11.60 10.41
N GLN A 203 -15.33 12.06 9.61
CA GLN A 203 -14.74 13.36 9.80
C GLN A 203 -15.77 14.36 9.31
N LYS A 204 -16.45 15.02 10.25
CA LYS A 204 -17.43 16.05 9.91
C LYS A 204 -16.80 17.19 9.12
N GLU A 205 -15.52 17.48 9.39
CA GLU A 205 -14.71 18.47 8.66
C GLU A 205 -13.26 17.98 8.59
N THR A 206 -12.62 18.12 7.43
CA THR A 206 -11.23 17.70 7.20
C THR A 206 -10.22 18.77 7.61
N GLY A 207 -10.62 20.04 7.64
CA GLY A 207 -9.75 21.19 7.93
C GLY A 207 -8.71 21.50 6.84
N ILE A 208 -8.74 20.76 5.72
CA ILE A 208 -7.79 20.88 4.60
C ILE A 208 -8.56 21.43 3.41
N THR A 209 -8.01 22.42 2.73
CA THR A 209 -8.63 23.12 1.60
C THR A 209 -7.74 23.03 0.35
N PHE A 210 -8.17 23.58 -0.79
CA PHE A 210 -7.32 23.63 -1.99
C PHE A 210 -6.07 24.50 -1.81
N GLN A 211 -6.04 25.38 -0.81
CA GLN A 211 -4.86 26.19 -0.49
C GLN A 211 -3.70 25.35 0.08
N ASP A 212 -4.02 24.18 0.63
CA ASP A 212 -3.05 23.24 1.18
C ASP A 212 -2.57 22.23 0.13
N VAL A 213 -3.11 22.29 -1.10
CA VAL A 213 -2.74 21.42 -2.22
C VAL A 213 -2.13 22.24 -3.36
N ALA A 214 -0.80 22.15 -3.46
CA ALA A 214 -0.01 22.80 -4.50
C ALA A 214 0.41 21.82 -5.61
N GLY A 215 0.70 22.35 -6.79
CA GLY A 215 1.31 21.61 -7.90
C GLY A 215 0.38 20.70 -8.71
N GLU A 216 -0.93 20.73 -8.45
CA GLU A 216 -1.95 19.90 -9.12
C GLU A 216 -3.07 20.77 -9.69
N ASP A 217 -2.72 21.79 -10.49
CA ASP A 217 -3.67 22.81 -10.93
C ASP A 217 -4.75 22.24 -11.86
N GLU A 218 -4.38 21.34 -12.79
CA GLU A 218 -5.32 20.69 -13.72
C GLU A 218 -6.30 19.76 -12.98
N ALA A 219 -5.80 19.02 -11.99
CA ALA A 219 -6.62 18.13 -11.18
C ALA A 219 -7.56 18.94 -10.28
N LYS A 220 -7.10 20.06 -9.70
CA LYS A 220 -7.93 21.00 -8.93
C LYS A 220 -9.04 21.60 -9.79
N GLU A 221 -8.75 22.09 -10.99
CA GLU A 221 -9.77 22.66 -11.89
C GLU A 221 -10.88 21.65 -12.19
N SER A 222 -10.51 20.40 -12.48
CA SER A 222 -11.48 19.31 -12.70
C SER A 222 -12.35 19.01 -11.48
N LEU A 223 -11.81 19.22 -10.27
CA LEU A 223 -12.51 18.99 -9.01
C LEU A 223 -13.32 20.20 -8.51
N VAL A 224 -13.02 21.41 -8.98
CA VAL A 224 -13.82 22.61 -8.67
C VAL A 224 -15.26 22.44 -9.18
N GLU A 225 -15.45 21.77 -10.33
CA GLU A 225 -16.79 21.40 -10.82
C GLU A 225 -17.55 20.50 -9.82
N VAL A 226 -16.83 19.56 -9.19
CA VAL A 226 -17.37 18.64 -8.19
C VAL A 226 -17.76 19.39 -6.92
N VAL A 227 -16.96 20.40 -6.53
CA VAL A 227 -17.25 21.29 -5.39
C VAL A 227 -18.47 22.19 -5.67
N ASP A 228 -18.57 22.86 -6.82
CA ASP A 228 -19.76 23.68 -7.17
C ASP A 228 -21.03 22.80 -7.20
N PHE A 229 -20.89 21.55 -7.64
CA PHE A 229 -21.99 20.60 -7.60
C PHE A 229 -22.45 20.26 -6.18
N LEU A 230 -21.54 20.01 -5.23
CA LEU A 230 -21.90 19.73 -3.84
C LEU A 230 -22.55 20.93 -3.15
N HIS A 231 -22.11 22.16 -3.47
CA HIS A 231 -22.73 23.39 -2.97
C HIS A 231 -24.12 23.62 -3.55
N ASN A 232 -24.32 23.39 -4.85
CA ASN A 232 -25.54 23.75 -5.58
C ASN A 232 -26.11 22.61 -6.46
N PRO A 233 -26.52 21.46 -5.90
CA PRO A 233 -26.97 20.31 -6.69
C PRO A 233 -28.24 20.60 -7.52
N GLY A 234 -29.08 21.53 -7.05
CA GLY A 234 -30.29 21.95 -7.74
C GLY A 234 -30.04 22.72 -9.04
N LYS A 235 -28.91 23.44 -9.17
CA LYS A 235 -28.54 24.21 -10.36
C LYS A 235 -28.39 23.30 -11.58
N TYR A 236 -27.65 22.20 -11.41
CA TYR A 236 -27.40 21.20 -12.44
C TYR A 236 -28.64 20.35 -12.75
N SER A 237 -29.41 19.99 -11.71
CA SER A 237 -30.64 19.20 -11.87
C SER A 237 -31.71 19.93 -12.70
N LYS A 238 -31.82 21.25 -12.57
CA LYS A 238 -32.82 22.08 -13.29
C LYS A 238 -32.66 22.04 -14.81
N ILE A 239 -31.43 21.98 -15.30
CA ILE A 239 -31.11 21.92 -16.74
C ILE A 239 -31.03 20.47 -17.27
N GLY A 240 -31.30 19.48 -16.42
CA GLY A 240 -31.26 18.06 -16.77
C GLY A 240 -29.85 17.47 -16.85
N ALA A 241 -28.83 18.15 -16.32
CA ALA A 241 -27.48 17.60 -16.28
C ALA A 241 -27.44 16.39 -15.33
N ARG A 242 -26.86 15.29 -15.81
CA ARG A 242 -26.64 14.10 -14.99
C ARG A 242 -25.40 14.31 -14.13
N LEU A 243 -25.59 14.10 -12.83
CA LEU A 243 -24.59 14.33 -11.82
C LEU A 243 -23.56 13.17 -11.86
N PRO A 244 -22.25 13.46 -11.85
CA PRO A 244 -21.25 12.40 -11.82
C PRO A 244 -21.37 11.66 -10.49
N LYS A 245 -21.59 10.35 -10.56
CA LYS A 245 -21.73 9.50 -9.37
C LYS A 245 -20.39 9.22 -8.68
N GLY A 246 -19.31 9.21 -9.46
CA GLY A 246 -17.97 9.10 -8.92
C GLY A 246 -16.87 9.57 -9.87
N ALA A 247 -15.71 9.82 -9.28
CA ALA A 247 -14.49 10.16 -9.99
C ALA A 247 -13.32 9.30 -9.48
N LEU A 248 -12.46 8.89 -10.41
CA LEU A 248 -11.25 8.12 -10.13
C LEU A 248 -10.03 9.02 -10.26
N LEU A 249 -9.32 9.24 -9.14
CA LEU A 249 -8.02 9.88 -9.06
C LEU A 249 -6.94 8.85 -9.42
N VAL A 250 -6.18 9.13 -10.48
CA VAL A 250 -5.18 8.21 -11.02
C VAL A 250 -3.83 8.88 -11.08
N GLY A 251 -2.81 8.24 -10.54
CA GLY A 251 -1.46 8.79 -10.60
C GLY A 251 -0.44 7.99 -9.80
N PRO A 252 0.86 8.33 -9.89
CA PRO A 252 1.91 7.70 -9.10
C PRO A 252 1.64 7.81 -7.58
N PRO A 253 2.18 6.91 -6.75
CA PRO A 253 2.11 7.07 -5.30
C PRO A 253 2.79 8.37 -4.86
N GLY A 254 2.29 9.00 -3.80
CA GLY A 254 2.90 10.20 -3.23
C GLY A 254 2.57 11.54 -3.91
N THR A 255 1.72 11.55 -4.94
CA THR A 255 1.24 12.79 -5.61
C THR A 255 0.07 13.48 -4.89
N GLY A 256 -0.26 13.07 -3.67
CA GLY A 256 -1.28 13.76 -2.88
C GLY A 256 -2.74 13.45 -3.25
N LYS A 257 -3.05 12.34 -3.93
CA LYS A 257 -4.43 11.92 -4.26
C LYS A 257 -5.38 11.96 -3.05
N THR A 258 -4.96 11.40 -1.92
CA THR A 258 -5.73 11.38 -0.66
C THR A 258 -5.88 12.77 -0.05
N LEU A 259 -4.85 13.63 -0.18
CA LEU A 259 -4.88 15.01 0.28
C LEU A 259 -5.86 15.85 -0.56
N LEU A 260 -5.83 15.66 -1.89
CA LEU A 260 -6.73 16.30 -2.83
C LEU A 260 -8.19 15.91 -2.57
N ALA A 261 -8.48 14.64 -2.30
CA ALA A 261 -9.82 14.20 -1.93
C ALA A 261 -10.33 14.85 -0.63
N LYS A 262 -9.45 15.01 0.38
CA LYS A 262 -9.78 15.73 1.63
C LYS A 262 -10.01 17.22 1.40
N ALA A 263 -9.23 17.83 0.50
CA ALA A 263 -9.37 19.23 0.12
C ALA A 263 -10.72 19.50 -0.56
N VAL A 264 -11.18 18.62 -1.46
CA VAL A 264 -12.52 18.73 -2.09
C VAL A 264 -13.62 18.73 -1.04
N ALA A 265 -13.53 17.85 -0.03
CA ALA A 265 -14.51 17.82 1.06
C ALA A 265 -14.47 19.09 1.92
N GLY A 266 -13.26 19.58 2.21
CA GLY A 266 -13.04 20.80 2.96
C GLY A 266 -13.54 22.04 2.23
N GLU A 267 -13.40 22.12 0.91
CA GLU A 267 -13.92 23.23 0.08
C GLU A 267 -15.45 23.19 -0.08
N ALA A 268 -16.02 21.98 -0.14
CA ALA A 268 -17.46 21.79 -0.20
C ALA A 268 -18.15 21.90 1.18
N HIS A 269 -17.40 21.89 2.28
CA HIS A 269 -17.91 21.86 3.65
C HIS A 269 -18.91 20.70 3.90
N VAL A 270 -18.60 19.52 3.36
CA VAL A 270 -19.43 18.31 3.49
C VAL A 270 -18.72 17.21 4.28
N PRO A 271 -19.45 16.29 4.94
CA PRO A 271 -18.85 15.15 5.62
C PRO A 271 -17.99 14.30 4.69
N PHE A 272 -16.84 13.85 5.21
CA PHE A 272 -15.88 13.02 4.49
C PHE A 272 -15.77 11.62 5.10
N PHE A 273 -16.09 10.60 4.32
CA PHE A 273 -15.92 9.20 4.68
C PHE A 273 -14.66 8.66 4.00
N SER A 274 -13.64 8.28 4.78
CA SER A 274 -12.40 7.72 4.25
C SER A 274 -12.30 6.24 4.58
N LEU A 275 -12.14 5.39 3.56
CA LEU A 275 -11.92 3.96 3.71
C LEU A 275 -10.79 3.51 2.79
N SER A 276 -10.04 2.48 3.19
CA SER A 276 -9.09 1.82 2.28
C SER A 276 -9.77 0.66 1.56
N GLY A 277 -9.43 0.42 0.30
CA GLY A 277 -9.87 -0.73 -0.48
C GLY A 277 -9.49 -2.05 0.19
N SER A 278 -8.37 -2.08 0.93
CA SER A 278 -7.96 -3.23 1.73
C SER A 278 -8.93 -3.55 2.87
N ASP A 279 -9.66 -2.57 3.41
CA ASP A 279 -10.57 -2.74 4.55
C ASP A 279 -11.79 -3.60 4.21
N PHE A 280 -12.03 -3.84 2.92
CA PHE A 280 -13.12 -4.69 2.45
C PHE A 280 -12.68 -6.13 2.21
N ILE A 281 -11.39 -6.43 2.17
CA ILE A 281 -10.87 -7.78 1.96
C ILE A 281 -10.75 -8.48 3.31
N GLU A 282 -11.52 -9.53 3.53
CA GLU A 282 -11.59 -10.26 4.79
C GLU A 282 -11.57 -11.78 4.55
N LEU A 283 -11.19 -12.55 5.59
CA LEU A 283 -11.15 -14.02 5.50
C LEU A 283 -12.53 -14.67 5.33
N TYR A 284 -13.59 -13.95 5.71
CA TYR A 284 -14.96 -14.45 5.71
C TYR A 284 -15.73 -13.93 4.49
N VAL A 285 -16.19 -14.87 3.66
CA VAL A 285 -17.01 -14.59 2.48
C VAL A 285 -18.25 -13.78 2.86
N GLY A 286 -18.48 -12.69 2.13
CA GLY A 286 -19.65 -11.80 2.31
C GLY A 286 -19.51 -10.70 3.36
N VAL A 287 -18.42 -10.68 4.16
CA VAL A 287 -18.17 -9.58 5.11
C VAL A 287 -17.86 -8.28 4.38
N GLY A 288 -17.00 -8.32 3.35
CA GLY A 288 -16.68 -7.15 2.52
C GLY A 288 -17.93 -6.54 1.87
N ALA A 289 -18.77 -7.38 1.24
CA ALA A 289 -20.05 -6.96 0.68
C ALA A 289 -21.00 -6.33 1.72
N SER A 290 -21.06 -6.86 2.95
CA SER A 290 -21.87 -6.23 4.00
C SER A 290 -21.34 -4.85 4.39
N ARG A 291 -20.02 -4.68 4.49
CA ARG A 291 -19.39 -3.38 4.80
C ARG A 291 -19.69 -2.33 3.72
N VAL A 292 -19.65 -2.73 2.45
CA VAL A 292 -20.04 -1.86 1.33
C VAL A 292 -21.49 -1.40 1.50
N ARG A 293 -22.43 -2.31 1.80
CA ARG A 293 -23.84 -1.91 2.02
C ARG A 293 -24.00 -0.94 3.18
N ASP A 294 -23.30 -1.19 4.29
CA ASP A 294 -23.43 -0.36 5.48
C ASP A 294 -22.78 1.01 5.28
N LEU A 295 -21.66 1.09 4.55
CA LEU A 295 -21.04 2.35 4.12
C LEU A 295 -22.03 3.22 3.33
N PHE A 296 -22.69 2.66 2.31
CA PHE A 296 -23.63 3.42 1.50
C PHE A 296 -24.87 3.85 2.28
N LYS A 297 -25.38 3.01 3.18
CA LYS A 297 -26.48 3.40 4.09
C LYS A 297 -26.11 4.55 5.02
N GLU A 298 -24.87 4.60 5.49
CA GLU A 298 -24.38 5.70 6.32
C GLU A 298 -24.14 6.97 5.51
N ALA A 299 -23.58 6.84 4.30
CA ALA A 299 -23.44 7.96 3.37
C ALA A 299 -24.80 8.58 3.02
N GLU A 300 -25.82 7.75 2.73
CA GLU A 300 -27.17 8.24 2.44
C GLU A 300 -27.81 9.03 3.60
N LYS A 301 -27.52 8.66 4.85
CA LYS A 301 -28.02 9.38 6.03
C LYS A 301 -27.36 10.73 6.24
N ASN A 302 -26.14 10.91 5.73
CA ASN A 302 -25.33 12.11 5.91
C ASN A 302 -25.18 12.91 4.61
N ALA A 303 -26.02 12.65 3.60
CA ALA A 303 -25.98 13.34 2.32
C ALA A 303 -26.40 14.82 2.47
N PRO A 304 -25.73 15.77 1.78
CA PRO A 304 -24.63 15.59 0.82
C PRO A 304 -23.30 15.25 1.51
N CYS A 305 -22.53 14.33 0.95
CA CYS A 305 -21.24 13.88 1.50
C CYS A 305 -20.32 13.30 0.43
N ILE A 306 -19.03 13.16 0.77
CA ILE A 306 -18.03 12.49 -0.07
C ILE A 306 -17.63 11.16 0.54
N VAL A 307 -17.64 10.11 -0.28
CA VAL A 307 -17.09 8.79 0.06
C VAL A 307 -15.78 8.61 -0.69
N PHE A 308 -14.67 8.54 0.04
CA PHE A 308 -13.34 8.30 -0.50
C PHE A 308 -12.89 6.86 -0.24
N ILE A 309 -12.52 6.16 -1.33
CA ILE A 309 -11.96 4.81 -1.28
C ILE A 309 -10.52 4.87 -1.82
N ASP A 310 -9.54 4.78 -0.92
CA ASP A 310 -8.13 4.66 -1.31
C ASP A 310 -7.82 3.24 -1.80
N GLU A 311 -6.78 3.06 -2.60
CA GLU A 311 -6.35 1.74 -3.11
C GLU A 311 -7.51 0.88 -3.67
N ILE A 312 -8.38 1.48 -4.50
CA ILE A 312 -9.56 0.78 -5.05
C ILE A 312 -9.17 -0.48 -5.84
N ASP A 313 -7.94 -0.59 -6.33
CA ASP A 313 -7.41 -1.77 -7.01
C ASP A 313 -7.27 -3.01 -6.12
N ALA A 314 -7.33 -2.86 -4.79
CA ALA A 314 -7.43 -3.99 -3.87
C ALA A 314 -8.71 -4.82 -4.14
N ILE A 315 -9.86 -4.16 -4.31
CA ILE A 315 -11.16 -4.80 -4.60
C ILE A 315 -11.56 -4.76 -6.07
N GLY A 316 -11.02 -3.80 -6.84
CA GLY A 316 -11.42 -3.51 -8.20
C GLY A 316 -10.66 -4.25 -9.29
N ARG A 317 -9.85 -5.27 -8.96
CA ARG A 317 -8.99 -5.95 -9.94
C ARG A 317 -9.78 -6.79 -10.95
N SER A 318 -9.37 -6.76 -12.24
CA SER A 318 -9.93 -7.59 -13.31
C SER A 318 -9.71 -9.10 -13.08
N ARG A 319 -10.60 -9.92 -13.65
CA ARG A 319 -10.74 -11.38 -13.41
C ARG A 319 -9.63 -12.27 -14.03
N ASP A 320 -8.42 -11.77 -14.21
CA ASP A 320 -7.44 -12.41 -15.12
C ASP A 320 -6.63 -13.58 -14.53
N THR A 321 -6.96 -14.09 -13.34
CA THR A 321 -6.32 -15.32 -12.84
C THR A 321 -7.03 -16.59 -13.32
N LYS A 322 -6.46 -17.22 -14.35
CA LYS A 322 -6.73 -18.60 -14.82
C LYS A 322 -6.52 -19.71 -13.77
N TYR A 323 -6.16 -19.38 -12.52
CA TYR A 323 -5.92 -20.31 -11.43
C TYR A 323 -6.82 -19.94 -10.25
N GLY A 324 -7.91 -20.70 -10.09
CA GLY A 324 -9.01 -20.41 -9.17
C GLY A 324 -8.69 -20.65 -7.69
N GLY A 325 -9.37 -19.89 -6.84
CA GLY A 325 -9.52 -20.20 -5.40
C GLY A 325 -9.55 -19.01 -4.44
N GLY A 326 -9.09 -17.82 -4.85
CA GLY A 326 -8.97 -16.65 -3.94
C GLY A 326 -9.74 -15.38 -4.34
N ASN A 327 -10.46 -15.40 -5.46
CA ASN A 327 -11.10 -14.20 -6.01
C ASN A 327 -12.57 -14.05 -5.63
N GLU A 328 -13.23 -15.08 -5.08
CA GLU A 328 -14.69 -15.05 -4.89
C GLU A 328 -15.16 -13.95 -3.92
N GLU A 329 -14.44 -13.74 -2.81
CA GLU A 329 -14.76 -12.68 -1.84
C GLU A 329 -14.59 -11.30 -2.47
N ARG A 330 -13.45 -11.07 -3.12
CA ARG A 330 -13.16 -9.82 -3.82
C ARG A 330 -14.20 -9.51 -4.88
N GLU A 331 -14.56 -10.51 -5.69
CA GLU A 331 -15.58 -10.37 -6.74
C GLU A 331 -16.96 -10.08 -6.15
N GLN A 332 -17.33 -10.73 -5.05
CA GLN A 332 -18.59 -10.46 -4.37
C GLN A 332 -18.65 -9.03 -3.83
N THR A 333 -17.57 -8.58 -3.20
CA THR A 333 -17.42 -7.22 -2.66
C THR A 333 -17.43 -6.18 -3.79
N LEU A 334 -16.74 -6.44 -4.90
CA LEU A 334 -16.76 -5.59 -6.10
C LEU A 334 -18.17 -5.50 -6.69
N ASN A 335 -18.84 -6.62 -6.92
CA ASN A 335 -20.20 -6.63 -7.47
C ASN A 335 -21.19 -5.90 -6.55
N GLN A 336 -21.02 -6.00 -5.23
CA GLN A 336 -21.81 -5.22 -4.29
C GLN A 336 -21.56 -3.72 -4.45
N LEU A 337 -20.29 -3.28 -4.56
CA LEU A 337 -19.96 -1.88 -4.80
C LEU A 337 -20.61 -1.37 -6.10
N LEU A 338 -20.51 -2.15 -7.18
CA LEU A 338 -21.16 -1.82 -8.45
C LEU A 338 -22.69 -1.69 -8.31
N SER A 339 -23.32 -2.61 -7.58
CA SER A 339 -24.76 -2.59 -7.33
C SER A 339 -25.19 -1.37 -6.50
N GLU A 340 -24.42 -1.00 -5.48
CA GLU A 340 -24.69 0.21 -4.70
C GLU A 340 -24.51 1.47 -5.54
N MET A 341 -23.44 1.56 -6.34
CA MET A 341 -23.18 2.68 -7.24
C MET A 341 -24.31 2.91 -8.25
N ASP A 342 -24.82 1.81 -8.84
CA ASP A 342 -25.93 1.88 -9.78
C ASP A 342 -27.25 2.23 -9.05
N GLY A 343 -27.41 1.79 -7.80
CA GLY A 343 -28.65 1.87 -7.00
C GLY A 343 -28.96 3.21 -6.35
N PHE A 344 -27.97 4.05 -6.02
CA PHE A 344 -28.24 5.33 -5.33
C PHE A 344 -28.69 6.45 -6.29
N ASP A 345 -29.57 7.33 -5.80
CA ASP A 345 -30.04 8.50 -6.54
C ASP A 345 -29.00 9.62 -6.50
N GLY A 346 -28.42 9.93 -7.67
CA GLY A 346 -27.42 11.01 -7.80
C GLY A 346 -27.92 12.38 -7.34
N LYS A 347 -29.24 12.59 -7.24
CA LYS A 347 -29.85 13.83 -6.74
C LYS A 347 -29.60 14.09 -5.25
N LYS A 348 -29.26 13.05 -4.47
CA LYS A 348 -28.98 13.21 -3.03
C LYS A 348 -27.66 13.92 -2.74
N GLY A 349 -26.80 14.16 -3.74
CA GLY A 349 -25.52 14.85 -3.56
C GLY A 349 -24.44 13.97 -2.90
N ILE A 350 -24.42 12.68 -3.24
CA ILE A 350 -23.38 11.74 -2.79
C ILE A 350 -22.39 11.54 -3.92
N ILE A 351 -21.10 11.75 -3.64
CA ILE A 351 -20.02 11.59 -4.63
C ILE A 351 -19.01 10.58 -4.12
N ILE A 352 -18.64 9.64 -4.98
CA ILE A 352 -17.64 8.64 -4.68
C ILE A 352 -16.33 9.03 -5.35
N LEU A 353 -15.32 9.34 -4.55
CA LEU A 353 -13.95 9.52 -5.01
C LEU A 353 -13.18 8.23 -4.75
N ALA A 354 -12.43 7.74 -5.74
CA ALA A 354 -11.54 6.61 -5.56
C ALA A 354 -10.12 6.96 -6.00
N ALA A 355 -9.10 6.42 -5.34
CA ALA A 355 -7.72 6.60 -5.75
C ALA A 355 -7.09 5.25 -6.14
N THR A 356 -6.28 5.26 -7.20
CA THR A 356 -5.45 4.10 -7.56
C THR A 356 -4.12 4.55 -8.15
N ASN A 357 -3.10 3.71 -7.93
CA ASN A 357 -1.82 3.80 -8.64
C ASN A 357 -1.78 2.88 -9.88
N ARG A 358 -2.83 2.07 -10.12
CA ARG A 358 -2.84 1.00 -11.12
C ARG A 358 -4.16 0.97 -11.92
N PRO A 359 -4.45 2.01 -12.72
CA PRO A 359 -5.69 2.06 -13.49
C PRO A 359 -5.85 0.90 -14.48
N GLU A 360 -4.75 0.28 -14.93
CA GLU A 360 -4.75 -0.79 -15.93
C GLU A 360 -5.31 -2.13 -15.43
N ILE A 361 -5.15 -2.41 -14.12
CA ILE A 361 -5.62 -3.67 -13.54
C ILE A 361 -7.07 -3.60 -13.06
N LEU A 362 -7.69 -2.41 -13.14
CA LEU A 362 -9.06 -2.21 -12.70
C LEU A 362 -10.06 -2.86 -13.67
N ASP A 363 -11.12 -3.43 -13.11
CA ASP A 363 -12.24 -3.94 -13.86
C ASP A 363 -12.89 -2.79 -14.65
N LYS A 364 -12.99 -2.98 -15.97
CA LYS A 364 -13.62 -2.01 -16.89
C LYS A 364 -15.06 -1.70 -16.51
N ALA A 365 -15.73 -2.56 -15.75
CA ALA A 365 -17.06 -2.33 -15.20
C ALA A 365 -17.09 -1.10 -14.26
N LEU A 366 -16.02 -0.83 -13.50
CA LEU A 366 -15.93 0.33 -12.62
C LEU A 366 -15.89 1.66 -13.40
N LEU A 367 -15.30 1.62 -14.60
CA LEU A 367 -15.09 2.80 -15.47
C LEU A 367 -16.27 3.08 -16.41
N ARG A 368 -17.39 2.36 -16.28
CA ARG A 368 -18.57 2.58 -17.13
C ARG A 368 -19.36 3.81 -16.67
N PRO A 369 -20.01 4.54 -17.60
CA PRO A 369 -20.90 5.64 -17.25
C PRO A 369 -21.98 5.23 -16.22
N GLY A 370 -22.23 6.09 -15.23
CA GLY A 370 -23.03 5.81 -14.03
C GLY A 370 -22.22 5.34 -12.81
N ARG A 371 -20.89 5.22 -12.90
CA ARG A 371 -20.00 4.74 -11.83
C ARG A 371 -18.83 5.71 -11.66
N PHE A 372 -17.60 5.33 -12.01
CA PHE A 372 -16.48 6.26 -12.11
C PHE A 372 -16.44 6.89 -13.50
N ASP A 373 -17.28 7.91 -13.66
CA ASP A 373 -17.53 8.56 -14.95
C ASP A 373 -16.42 9.54 -15.32
N ARG A 374 -15.70 10.02 -14.31
CA ARG A 374 -14.57 10.94 -14.47
C ARG A 374 -13.28 10.23 -14.07
N ARG A 375 -12.27 10.38 -14.91
CA ARG A 375 -10.90 10.02 -14.59
C ARG A 375 -10.09 11.30 -14.50
N ILE A 376 -9.55 11.57 -13.32
CA ILE A 376 -8.75 12.75 -13.04
C ILE A 376 -7.32 12.26 -12.84
N ILE A 377 -6.43 12.75 -13.69
CA ILE A 377 -5.01 12.38 -13.65
C ILE A 377 -4.33 13.31 -12.65
N VAL A 378 -3.61 12.74 -11.70
CA VAL A 378 -2.83 13.43 -10.66
C VAL A 378 -1.37 13.03 -10.91
N ASP A 379 -0.71 13.75 -11.80
CA ASP A 379 0.62 13.39 -12.27
C ASP A 379 1.70 13.87 -11.29
N LYS A 380 2.97 13.74 -11.66
CA LYS A 380 4.05 14.37 -10.90
C LYS A 380 4.03 15.88 -11.11
N PRO A 381 4.34 16.68 -10.07
CA PRO A 381 4.40 18.13 -10.19
C PRO A 381 5.52 18.59 -11.12
N ASP A 382 5.24 19.62 -11.91
CA ASP A 382 6.22 20.37 -12.70
C ASP A 382 7.12 21.23 -11.81
N LEU A 383 8.14 21.91 -12.37
CA LEU A 383 9.03 22.78 -11.61
C LEU A 383 8.28 23.79 -10.75
N LYS A 384 7.28 24.47 -11.33
CA LYS A 384 6.48 25.47 -10.62
C LYS A 384 5.70 24.82 -9.48
N GLY A 385 5.06 23.68 -9.75
CA GLY A 385 4.33 22.90 -8.78
C GLY A 385 5.21 22.42 -7.63
N ARG A 386 6.44 21.95 -7.91
CA ARG A 386 7.41 21.58 -6.87
C ARG A 386 7.80 22.76 -5.99
N VAL A 387 8.05 23.94 -6.58
CA VAL A 387 8.31 25.17 -5.81
C VAL A 387 7.13 25.50 -4.91
N GLU A 388 5.90 25.43 -5.40
CA GLU A 388 4.71 25.72 -4.58
C GLU A 388 4.49 24.66 -3.49
N ILE A 389 4.74 23.38 -3.77
CA ILE A 389 4.68 22.30 -2.76
C ILE A 389 5.73 22.54 -1.66
N LEU A 390 6.97 22.87 -2.04
CA LEU A 390 8.02 23.22 -1.09
C LEU A 390 7.61 24.44 -0.25
N LYS A 391 6.99 25.46 -0.85
CA LYS A 391 6.46 26.62 -0.13
C LYS A 391 5.39 26.24 0.89
N VAL A 392 4.41 25.40 0.51
CA VAL A 392 3.36 24.94 1.43
C VAL A 392 3.97 24.23 2.64
N HIS A 393 4.90 23.30 2.41
CA HIS A 393 5.54 22.56 3.50
C HIS A 393 6.58 23.38 4.28
N SER A 394 7.08 24.48 3.72
CA SER A 394 8.00 25.40 4.41
C SER A 394 7.31 26.32 5.42
N LYS A 395 5.99 26.52 5.35
CA LYS A 395 5.27 27.48 6.22
C LYS A 395 5.45 27.21 7.72
N ASP A 396 5.53 25.93 8.09
CA ASP A 396 5.65 25.49 9.47
C ASP A 396 7.12 25.33 9.92
N VAL A 397 8.09 25.61 9.04
CA VAL A 397 9.52 25.43 9.29
C VAL A 397 10.24 26.77 9.28
N LEU A 398 11.03 27.05 10.33
CA LEU A 398 11.85 28.25 10.39
C LEU A 398 13.04 28.12 9.43
N MET A 399 13.07 28.97 8.41
CA MET A 399 14.12 29.01 7.38
C MET A 399 14.98 30.26 7.51
N ASP A 400 16.24 30.14 7.12
CA ASP A 400 17.20 31.24 6.99
C ASP A 400 16.98 32.02 5.68
N ASP A 401 17.41 33.29 5.63
CA ASP A 401 17.28 34.18 4.47
C ASP A 401 18.08 33.68 3.24
N THR A 402 18.99 32.74 3.46
CA THR A 402 19.84 32.12 2.43
C THR A 402 19.12 31.05 1.60
N VAL A 403 17.90 30.66 1.97
CA VAL A 403 17.17 29.57 1.33
C VAL A 403 16.60 29.98 -0.03
N ASP A 404 16.96 29.24 -1.07
CA ASP A 404 16.33 29.32 -2.39
C ASP A 404 15.66 27.99 -2.73
N LEU A 405 14.32 27.98 -2.64
CA LEU A 405 13.49 26.81 -2.96
C LEU A 405 13.47 26.49 -4.46
N ASN A 406 13.82 27.43 -5.35
CA ASN A 406 13.86 27.16 -6.79
C ASN A 406 15.04 26.25 -7.14
N GLU A 407 16.20 26.48 -6.53
CA GLU A 407 17.36 25.60 -6.72
C GLU A 407 17.07 24.17 -6.23
N ILE A 408 16.37 24.05 -5.11
CA ILE A 408 15.95 22.75 -4.57
C ILE A 408 14.96 22.07 -5.53
N ALA A 409 13.96 22.80 -6.04
CA ALA A 409 12.99 22.26 -6.98
C ALA A 409 13.60 21.76 -8.30
N LEU A 410 14.70 22.39 -8.76
CA LEU A 410 15.50 21.93 -9.90
C LEU A 410 16.29 20.66 -9.55
N ALA A 411 16.92 20.62 -8.38
CA ALA A 411 17.68 19.47 -7.90
C ALA A 411 16.81 18.25 -7.60
N THR A 412 15.51 18.43 -7.38
CA THR A 412 14.52 17.38 -7.11
C THR A 412 13.64 17.07 -8.31
N SER A 413 14.19 17.16 -9.54
CA SER A 413 13.45 16.84 -10.75
C SER A 413 12.85 15.42 -10.69
N GLY A 414 11.55 15.31 -11.00
CA GLY A 414 10.82 14.04 -10.96
C GLY A 414 10.41 13.52 -9.57
N ALA A 415 10.71 14.26 -8.50
CA ALA A 415 10.24 13.98 -7.13
C ALA A 415 8.74 14.24 -7.00
N VAL A 416 8.05 13.43 -6.19
CA VAL A 416 6.61 13.61 -5.91
C VAL A 416 6.39 14.45 -4.65
N GLY A 417 5.16 14.93 -4.44
CA GLY A 417 4.84 15.81 -3.30
C GLY A 417 5.21 15.22 -1.93
N SER A 418 5.03 13.91 -1.73
CA SER A 418 5.46 13.25 -0.49
C SER A 418 6.97 13.27 -0.27
N ASP A 419 7.76 13.19 -1.35
CA ASP A 419 9.22 13.23 -1.25
C ASP A 419 9.66 14.64 -0.87
N LEU A 420 9.07 15.67 -1.48
CA LEU A 420 9.35 17.08 -1.17
C LEU A 420 8.99 17.43 0.28
N ALA A 421 7.82 16.98 0.75
CA ALA A 421 7.41 17.14 2.15
C ALA A 421 8.41 16.48 3.10
N ASN A 422 8.89 15.28 2.76
CA ASN A 422 9.88 14.57 3.54
C ASN A 422 11.25 15.26 3.53
N MET A 423 11.66 15.86 2.40
CA MET A 423 12.91 16.63 2.31
C MET A 423 12.90 17.85 3.24
N ILE A 424 11.81 18.62 3.27
CA ILE A 424 11.67 19.76 4.19
C ILE A 424 11.77 19.29 5.65
N ASN A 425 11.06 18.22 5.99
CA ASN A 425 11.09 17.67 7.35
C ASN A 425 12.50 17.14 7.75
N GLU A 426 13.18 16.43 6.85
CA GLU A 426 14.54 15.95 7.11
C GLU A 426 15.55 17.11 7.20
N ALA A 427 15.37 18.19 6.44
CA ALA A 427 16.19 19.40 6.57
C ALA A 427 16.02 20.05 7.94
N ALA A 428 14.78 20.14 8.44
CA ALA A 428 14.48 20.62 9.81
C ALA A 428 15.13 19.73 10.88
N ILE A 429 15.02 18.41 10.75
CA ILE A 429 15.67 17.45 11.65
C ILE A 429 17.20 17.61 11.63
N ASN A 430 17.79 17.85 10.47
CA ASN A 430 19.23 18.06 10.32
C ASN A 430 19.70 19.36 10.97
N ALA A 431 18.94 20.45 10.81
CA ALA A 431 19.21 21.72 11.50
C ALA A 431 19.20 21.55 13.02
N VAL A 432 18.17 20.89 13.56
CA VAL A 432 18.05 20.60 15.00
C VAL A 432 19.19 19.72 15.50
N LYS A 433 19.57 18.66 14.77
CA LYS A 433 20.72 17.81 15.12
C LYS A 433 22.03 18.57 15.19
N MET A 434 22.18 19.61 14.37
CA MET A 434 23.34 20.49 14.34
C MET A 434 23.25 21.63 15.36
N GLY A 435 22.21 21.66 16.20
CA GLY A 435 21.99 22.69 17.22
C GLY A 435 21.62 24.05 16.63
N ARG A 436 21.06 24.10 15.42
CA ARG A 436 20.61 25.34 14.77
C ARG A 436 19.10 25.51 14.95
N GLU A 437 18.66 26.75 15.06
CA GLU A 437 17.23 27.12 15.18
C GLU A 437 16.56 27.33 13.81
N TYR A 438 17.35 27.60 12.77
CA TYR A 438 16.89 27.87 11.40
C TYR A 438 17.48 26.86 10.42
N VAL A 439 16.68 26.48 9.42
CA VAL A 439 17.09 25.62 8.30
C VAL A 439 17.82 26.47 7.25
N SER A 440 19.03 26.05 6.89
CA SER A 440 19.84 26.70 5.85
C SER A 440 19.75 25.97 4.50
N GLN A 441 20.18 26.62 3.42
CA GLN A 441 20.24 26.01 2.09
C GLN A 441 21.04 24.70 2.07
N LYS A 442 22.10 24.60 2.88
CA LYS A 442 22.90 23.39 2.99
C LYS A 442 22.09 22.22 3.56
N ASP A 443 21.26 22.46 4.57
CA ASP A 443 20.48 21.38 5.21
C ASP A 443 19.41 20.85 4.25
N LEU A 444 18.88 21.71 3.36
CA LEU A 444 17.97 21.29 2.29
C LEU A 444 18.66 20.41 1.25
N PHE A 445 19.84 20.79 0.75
CA PHE A 445 20.62 19.94 -0.15
C PHE A 445 21.00 18.60 0.49
N ASP A 446 21.44 18.62 1.76
CA ASP A 446 21.74 17.40 2.51
C ASP A 446 20.49 16.51 2.66
N ALA A 447 19.30 17.10 2.82
CA ALA A 447 18.04 16.38 2.86
C ALA A 447 17.62 15.81 1.50
N VAL A 448 17.82 16.54 0.40
CA VAL A 448 17.61 16.03 -0.97
C VAL A 448 18.45 14.76 -1.19
N GLU A 449 19.73 14.79 -0.83
CA GLU A 449 20.60 13.62 -0.92
C GLU A 449 20.11 12.47 -0.03
N GLN A 450 19.68 12.78 1.18
CA GLN A 450 19.22 11.78 2.13
C GLN A 450 17.94 11.07 1.65
N VAL A 451 17.02 11.81 1.02
CA VAL A 451 15.74 11.26 0.53
C VAL A 451 15.92 10.52 -0.79
N LEU A 452 16.72 11.05 -1.73
CA LEU A 452 16.90 10.44 -3.05
C LEU A 452 17.91 9.29 -3.07
N VAL A 453 19.01 9.41 -2.32
CA VAL A 453 20.17 8.47 -2.36
C VAL A 453 20.32 7.68 -1.06
N GLY A 454 19.78 8.19 0.05
CA GLY A 454 19.80 7.55 1.36
C GLY A 454 20.78 8.17 2.35
N LYS A 455 20.72 7.68 3.59
CA LYS A 455 21.56 8.14 4.72
C LYS A 455 23.01 7.70 4.56
N GLU A 456 23.93 8.49 5.09
CA GLU A 456 25.36 8.16 5.13
C GLU A 456 25.62 6.97 6.06
N LYS A 457 26.38 5.98 5.57
CA LYS A 457 26.87 4.87 6.39
C LYS A 457 28.26 5.21 6.93
N LYS A 458 28.30 5.81 8.12
CA LYS A 458 29.55 6.15 8.82
C LYS A 458 30.39 4.93 9.18
N ASP A 459 29.77 3.77 9.38
CA ASP A 459 30.45 2.55 9.81
C ASP A 459 31.09 1.75 8.67
N ARG A 460 30.83 2.13 7.40
CA ARG A 460 31.38 1.42 6.23
C ARG A 460 32.67 2.08 5.77
N ILE A 461 33.78 1.68 6.38
CA ILE A 461 35.11 2.16 6.00
C ILE A 461 35.61 1.36 4.79
N MET A 462 35.80 2.04 3.65
CA MET A 462 36.41 1.45 2.45
C MET A 462 37.93 1.30 2.60
N SER A 463 38.50 0.24 2.05
CA SER A 463 39.95 0.08 1.94
C SER A 463 40.55 1.18 1.05
N LYS A 464 41.87 1.40 1.16
CA LYS A 464 42.56 2.41 0.33
C LYS A 464 42.44 2.11 -1.17
N GLU A 465 42.46 0.83 -1.54
CA GLU A 465 42.32 0.39 -2.92
C GLU A 465 40.89 0.59 -3.44
N GLU A 466 39.88 0.17 -2.68
CA GLU A 466 38.48 0.40 -3.04
C GLU A 466 38.16 1.89 -3.16
N ARG A 467 38.62 2.70 -2.19
CA ARG A 467 38.46 4.16 -2.23
C ARG A 467 39.05 4.76 -3.50
N LYS A 468 40.24 4.28 -3.91
CA LYS A 468 40.89 4.71 -5.15
C LYS A 468 40.04 4.32 -6.36
N ILE A 469 39.58 3.06 -6.44
CA ILE A 469 38.76 2.58 -7.56
C ILE A 469 37.47 3.41 -7.69
N VAL A 470 36.73 3.57 -6.60
CA VAL A 470 35.48 4.35 -6.56
C VAL A 470 35.75 5.80 -6.97
N SER A 471 36.85 6.41 -6.50
CA SER A 471 37.17 7.80 -6.88
C SER A 471 37.39 7.95 -8.39
N TYR A 472 38.10 7.02 -9.02
CA TYR A 472 38.28 7.03 -10.47
C TYR A 472 36.98 6.75 -11.22
N HIS A 473 36.12 5.89 -10.68
CA HIS A 473 34.80 5.60 -11.23
C HIS A 473 33.92 6.87 -11.26
N GLU A 474 33.75 7.55 -10.12
CA GLU A 474 32.92 8.76 -10.04
C GLU A 474 33.49 9.92 -10.87
N VAL A 475 34.81 10.10 -10.86
CA VAL A 475 35.46 11.10 -11.71
C VAL A 475 35.27 10.77 -13.19
N GLY A 476 35.22 9.49 -13.56
CA GLY A 476 34.91 9.03 -14.91
C GLY A 476 33.57 9.55 -15.41
N HIS A 477 32.51 9.39 -14.61
CA HIS A 477 31.18 9.94 -14.91
C HIS A 477 31.19 11.47 -15.03
N ALA A 478 31.76 12.14 -14.05
CA ALA A 478 31.78 13.60 -14.01
C ALA A 478 32.57 14.21 -15.16
N LEU A 479 33.74 13.66 -15.48
CA LEU A 479 34.61 14.16 -16.54
C LEU A 479 34.01 13.94 -17.93
N VAL A 480 33.42 12.77 -18.18
CA VAL A 480 32.74 12.49 -19.45
C VAL A 480 31.57 13.45 -19.66
N SER A 481 30.77 13.65 -18.62
CA SER A 481 29.63 14.60 -18.66
C SER A 481 30.11 16.02 -18.94
N ALA A 482 31.16 16.50 -18.27
CA ALA A 482 31.71 17.84 -18.49
C ALA A 482 32.34 18.05 -19.88
N LEU A 483 32.76 16.98 -20.57
CA LEU A 483 33.33 17.05 -21.92
C LEU A 483 32.25 17.02 -23.02
N GLN A 484 31.02 16.66 -22.68
CA GLN A 484 29.91 16.57 -23.63
C GLN A 484 29.10 17.85 -23.65
N LYS A 485 28.56 18.20 -24.82
CA LYS A 485 27.82 19.45 -25.02
C LYS A 485 26.41 19.41 -24.46
N ASN A 486 25.78 18.23 -24.52
CA ASN A 486 24.37 18.05 -24.18
C ASN A 486 24.19 17.35 -22.82
N ALA A 487 25.24 17.31 -22.00
CA ALA A 487 25.19 16.67 -20.70
C ALA A 487 24.82 17.67 -19.61
N GLU A 488 24.11 17.19 -18.60
CA GLU A 488 23.70 17.99 -17.45
C GLU A 488 24.91 18.40 -16.59
N PRO A 489 24.96 19.65 -16.11
CA PRO A 489 26.03 20.11 -15.22
C PRO A 489 26.19 19.26 -13.97
N VAL A 490 27.45 19.04 -13.58
CA VAL A 490 27.79 18.32 -12.34
C VAL A 490 27.68 19.28 -11.16
N GLN A 491 26.84 18.96 -10.18
CA GLN A 491 26.63 19.74 -8.98
C GLN A 491 27.51 19.28 -7.82
N LYS A 492 27.71 17.96 -7.67
CA LYS A 492 28.49 17.37 -6.57
C LYS A 492 28.99 15.98 -6.95
N ILE A 493 30.18 15.64 -6.49
CA ILE A 493 30.79 14.31 -6.62
C ILE A 493 31.16 13.85 -5.22
N THR A 494 30.78 12.63 -4.82
CA THR A 494 31.13 12.10 -3.50
C THR A 494 31.43 10.61 -3.54
N ILE A 495 32.35 10.18 -2.68
CA ILE A 495 32.71 8.77 -2.46
C ILE A 495 32.27 8.30 -1.06
N VAL A 496 31.36 9.03 -0.42
CA VAL A 496 30.84 8.67 0.90
C VAL A 496 29.72 7.64 0.73
N PRO A 497 29.84 6.43 1.30
CA PRO A 497 28.88 5.35 1.06
C PRO A 497 27.52 5.66 1.70
N ARG A 498 26.43 5.34 0.97
CA ARG A 498 25.04 5.58 1.39
C ARG A 498 24.27 4.27 1.63
N THR A 499 23.11 4.37 2.30
CA THR A 499 22.30 3.20 2.69
C THR A 499 21.74 2.41 1.50
N MET A 500 21.52 3.04 0.35
CA MET A 500 20.98 2.39 -0.86
C MET A 500 22.04 1.56 -1.63
N GLY A 501 23.24 1.38 -1.07
CA GLY A 501 24.26 0.52 -1.66
C GLY A 501 25.25 1.24 -2.58
N ALA A 502 25.03 2.53 -2.88
CA ALA A 502 25.99 3.38 -3.58
C ALA A 502 27.28 3.57 -2.76
N LEU A 503 28.42 3.26 -3.37
CA LEU A 503 29.76 3.49 -2.82
C LEU A 503 30.26 4.92 -3.08
N GLY A 504 29.77 5.52 -4.16
CA GLY A 504 29.92 6.92 -4.55
C GLY A 504 28.78 7.27 -5.51
N TYR A 505 28.66 8.56 -5.84
CA TYR A 505 27.77 9.02 -6.90
C TYR A 505 28.16 10.41 -7.41
N VAL A 506 27.69 10.74 -8.62
CA VAL A 506 27.73 12.07 -9.22
C VAL A 506 26.32 12.63 -9.28
N MET A 507 26.11 13.79 -8.69
CA MET A 507 24.84 14.51 -8.75
C MET A 507 24.86 15.48 -9.94
N HIS A 508 23.90 15.31 -10.83
CA HIS A 508 23.62 16.24 -11.92
C HIS A 508 22.38 17.07 -11.58
N VAL A 509 22.39 18.36 -11.93
CA VAL A 509 21.23 19.23 -11.80
C VAL A 509 20.97 19.88 -13.17
N PRO A 510 19.81 19.67 -13.78
CA PRO A 510 19.49 20.28 -15.06
C PRO A 510 19.30 21.81 -14.90
N GLU A 511 19.69 22.57 -15.93
CA GLU A 511 19.46 24.03 -15.95
C GLU A 511 17.98 24.37 -16.19
N GLU A 512 17.28 23.51 -16.93
CA GLU A 512 15.86 23.64 -17.26
C GLU A 512 15.19 22.25 -17.27
N GLU A 513 13.93 22.20 -16.89
CA GLU A 513 13.14 20.97 -16.97
C GLU A 513 12.62 20.79 -18.41
N LYS A 514 13.14 19.75 -19.10
CA LYS A 514 12.74 19.39 -20.45
C LYS A 514 11.81 18.18 -20.44
N TYR A 515 10.82 18.20 -21.34
CA TYR A 515 9.90 17.08 -21.54
C TYR A 515 10.30 16.16 -22.71
N LEU A 516 11.23 16.60 -23.56
CA LEU A 516 11.63 15.89 -24.78
C LEU A 516 13.14 15.74 -24.82
N ASP A 517 13.60 14.50 -24.95
CA ASP A 517 15.01 14.17 -25.19
C ASP A 517 15.28 13.93 -26.68
N THR A 518 16.36 14.53 -27.19
CA THR A 518 16.86 14.26 -28.53
C THR A 518 17.69 12.97 -28.57
N GLU A 519 17.83 12.35 -29.76
CA GLU A 519 18.72 11.19 -29.93
C GLU A 519 20.16 11.51 -29.51
N ALA A 520 20.62 12.74 -29.76
CA ALA A 520 21.98 13.17 -29.41
C ALA A 520 22.17 13.24 -27.88
N GLU A 521 21.19 13.79 -27.15
CA GLU A 521 21.19 13.85 -25.68
C GLU A 521 21.19 12.43 -25.08
N LEU A 522 20.33 11.52 -25.56
CA LEU A 522 20.29 10.15 -25.06
C LEU A 522 21.60 9.39 -25.35
N ARG A 523 22.18 9.57 -26.54
CA ARG A 523 23.51 9.01 -26.86
C ARG A 523 24.58 9.57 -25.94
N ASP A 524 24.55 10.86 -25.64
CA ASP A 524 25.52 11.46 -24.74
C ASP A 524 25.34 10.95 -23.30
N ARG A 525 24.10 10.76 -22.84
CA ARG A 525 23.76 10.13 -21.56
C ARG A 525 24.26 8.69 -21.44
N LEU A 526 24.14 7.89 -22.50
CA LEU A 526 24.71 6.53 -22.54
C LEU A 526 26.23 6.54 -22.37
N VAL A 527 26.91 7.51 -22.99
CA VAL A 527 28.37 7.66 -22.88
C VAL A 527 28.76 8.09 -21.45
N GLY A 528 27.99 8.98 -20.82
CA GLY A 528 28.15 9.38 -19.42
C GLY A 528 28.00 8.22 -18.44
N LEU A 529 26.94 7.41 -18.59
CA LEU A 529 26.70 6.21 -17.76
C LEU A 529 27.82 5.17 -17.91
N LEU A 530 28.41 5.03 -19.09
CA LEU A 530 29.50 4.08 -19.31
C LEU A 530 30.89 4.66 -18.95
N GLY A 531 30.93 5.91 -18.47
CA GLY A 531 32.14 6.63 -18.11
C GLY A 531 32.89 6.03 -16.92
N GLY A 532 32.19 5.69 -15.83
CA GLY A 532 32.82 5.12 -14.63
C GLY A 532 33.50 3.78 -14.90
N ARG A 533 32.80 2.87 -15.60
CA ARG A 533 33.36 1.59 -16.07
C ARG A 533 34.59 1.79 -16.97
N ALA A 534 34.55 2.77 -17.88
CA ALA A 534 35.65 3.06 -18.79
C ALA A 534 36.87 3.59 -18.03
N ALA A 535 36.67 4.42 -17.00
CA ALA A 535 37.74 4.94 -16.15
C ALA A 535 38.44 3.81 -15.38
N GLU A 536 37.67 2.86 -14.82
CA GLU A 536 38.24 1.69 -14.14
C GLU A 536 39.17 0.89 -15.06
N GLU A 537 38.70 0.55 -16.27
CA GLU A 537 39.48 -0.25 -17.21
C GLU A 537 40.76 0.48 -17.66
N ILE A 538 40.72 1.80 -17.84
CA ILE A 538 41.87 2.60 -18.29
C ILE A 538 42.96 2.73 -17.22
N VAL A 539 42.58 2.72 -15.94
CA VAL A 539 43.49 3.02 -14.82
C VAL A 539 43.99 1.74 -14.16
N PHE A 540 43.14 0.73 -14.03
CA PHE A 540 43.44 -0.48 -13.26
C PHE A 540 43.57 -1.74 -14.13
N ASP A 541 43.35 -1.65 -15.46
CA ASP A 541 43.37 -2.79 -16.39
C ASP A 541 42.46 -3.96 -15.94
N THR A 542 41.46 -3.66 -15.10
CA THR A 542 40.48 -4.59 -14.57
C THR A 542 39.15 -3.88 -14.40
N VAL A 543 38.13 -4.65 -14.06
CA VAL A 543 36.76 -4.17 -13.96
C VAL A 543 36.08 -4.69 -12.70
N THR A 544 35.25 -3.86 -12.08
CA THR A 544 34.56 -4.23 -10.83
C THR A 544 33.07 -4.49 -11.03
N THR A 545 32.39 -4.89 -9.95
CA THR A 545 30.94 -5.01 -9.88
C THR A 545 30.24 -3.67 -9.60
N GLY A 546 30.99 -2.59 -9.35
CA GLY A 546 30.43 -1.27 -9.02
C GLY A 546 29.56 -0.67 -10.14
N ALA A 547 29.93 -0.92 -11.39
CA ALA A 547 29.23 -0.42 -12.59
C ALA A 547 27.90 -1.12 -12.92
N ALA A 548 27.41 -2.03 -12.08
CA ALA A 548 26.23 -2.86 -12.40
C ALA A 548 24.97 -2.00 -12.66
N ASN A 549 24.73 -1.00 -11.81
CA ASN A 549 23.59 -0.09 -11.94
C ASN A 549 23.69 0.79 -13.19
N ASP A 550 24.89 1.26 -13.54
CA ASP A 550 25.08 2.09 -14.74
C ASP A 550 24.85 1.30 -16.01
N ILE A 551 25.29 0.03 -16.03
CA ILE A 551 25.04 -0.90 -17.14
C ILE A 551 23.55 -1.18 -17.27
N GLU A 552 22.83 -1.39 -16.16
CA GLU A 552 21.38 -1.60 -16.16
C GLU A 552 20.64 -0.39 -16.73
N GLN A 553 20.95 0.81 -16.24
CA GLN A 553 20.37 2.07 -16.73
C GLN A 553 20.70 2.31 -18.21
N ALA A 554 21.97 2.14 -18.61
CA ALA A 554 22.38 2.31 -19.99
C ALA A 554 21.67 1.30 -20.92
N THR A 555 21.52 0.06 -20.47
CA THR A 555 20.80 -0.98 -21.23
C THR A 555 19.31 -0.64 -21.37
N SER A 556 18.68 -0.15 -20.30
CA SER A 556 17.27 0.29 -20.33
C SER A 556 17.06 1.45 -21.32
N ILE A 557 17.91 2.48 -21.27
CA ILE A 557 17.85 3.61 -22.20
C ILE A 557 18.08 3.15 -23.64
N ALA A 558 19.14 2.39 -23.89
CA ALA A 558 19.46 1.87 -25.22
C ALA A 558 18.33 1.01 -25.80
N ARG A 559 17.71 0.15 -24.98
CA ARG A 559 16.57 -0.65 -25.39
C ARG A 559 15.36 0.23 -25.70
N ASN A 560 15.03 1.22 -24.87
CA ASN A 560 13.91 2.15 -25.13
C ASN A 560 14.13 2.99 -26.40
N MET A 561 15.36 3.43 -26.67
CA MET A 561 15.72 4.12 -27.92
C MET A 561 15.37 3.27 -29.15
N ILE A 562 15.65 1.97 -29.09
CA ILE A 562 15.45 1.05 -30.21
C ILE A 562 13.99 0.60 -30.32
N THR A 563 13.33 0.26 -29.19
CA THR A 563 12.01 -0.40 -29.22
C THR A 563 10.83 0.55 -29.11
N ARG A 564 10.99 1.71 -28.46
CA ARG A 564 9.89 2.65 -28.18
C ARG A 564 10.02 3.97 -28.92
N PHE A 565 11.23 4.55 -28.94
CA PHE A 565 11.45 5.88 -29.51
C PHE A 565 11.72 5.86 -31.02
N GLY A 566 11.90 4.68 -31.62
CA GLY A 566 12.16 4.56 -33.05
C GLY A 566 13.48 5.18 -33.50
N MET A 567 14.49 5.22 -32.63
CA MET A 567 15.80 5.82 -32.89
C MET A 567 16.81 4.83 -33.51
N SER A 568 16.36 3.64 -33.92
CA SER A 568 17.20 2.67 -34.64
C SER A 568 17.05 2.82 -36.15
N LYS A 569 18.18 2.87 -36.86
CA LYS A 569 18.18 2.86 -38.33
C LYS A 569 17.70 1.54 -38.92
N LYS A 570 17.86 0.42 -38.19
CA LYS A 570 17.47 -0.92 -38.65
C LYS A 570 15.95 -1.13 -38.58
N PHE A 571 15.33 -0.72 -37.48
CA PHE A 571 13.90 -0.92 -37.22
C PHE A 571 13.02 0.28 -37.60
N GLY A 572 13.62 1.46 -37.78
CA GLY A 572 12.91 2.69 -38.11
C GLY A 572 11.93 3.09 -37.02
N LEU A 573 10.72 3.49 -37.42
CA LEU A 573 9.69 4.05 -36.54
C LEU A 573 8.76 2.98 -35.92
N MET A 574 9.14 1.70 -35.96
CA MET A 574 8.31 0.61 -35.46
C MET A 574 8.30 0.57 -33.92
N GLY A 575 7.11 0.61 -33.32
CA GLY A 575 6.93 0.35 -31.89
C GLY A 575 6.98 -1.14 -31.58
N LEU A 576 8.06 -1.60 -30.96
CA LEU A 576 8.35 -3.02 -30.69
C LEU A 576 8.06 -3.42 -29.24
N ALA A 577 7.71 -2.46 -28.37
CA ALA A 577 7.41 -2.71 -26.97
C ALA A 577 6.28 -1.82 -26.45
N THR A 578 5.44 -2.37 -25.57
CA THR A 578 4.33 -1.68 -24.90
C THR A 578 4.50 -1.71 -23.39
N VAL A 579 4.29 -0.59 -22.71
CA VAL A 579 4.38 -0.51 -21.23
C VAL A 579 3.03 -0.87 -20.63
N GLU A 580 2.98 -1.94 -19.83
CA GLU A 580 1.73 -2.41 -19.22
C GLU A 580 1.38 -1.63 -17.94
N SER A 581 2.37 -1.21 -17.13
CA SER A 581 2.15 -0.45 -15.88
C SER A 581 2.91 0.88 -15.86
N GLN A 582 2.30 1.93 -16.40
CA GLN A 582 2.92 3.26 -16.56
C GLN A 582 3.28 3.94 -15.23
N TYR A 583 2.54 3.68 -14.15
CA TYR A 583 2.65 4.41 -12.87
C TYR A 583 3.46 3.69 -11.78
N LEU A 584 3.96 2.48 -12.04
CA LEU A 584 4.73 1.67 -11.07
C LEU A 584 6.05 1.18 -11.67
N ASP A 585 6.06 -0.03 -12.21
CA ASP A 585 7.28 -0.73 -12.64
C ASP A 585 7.73 -0.35 -14.06
N GLY A 586 6.85 0.24 -14.87
CA GLY A 586 7.17 0.66 -16.24
C GLY A 586 7.63 -0.48 -17.17
N ARG A 587 7.44 -1.76 -16.79
CA ARG A 587 7.94 -2.90 -17.57
C ARG A 587 7.30 -2.92 -18.95
N ALA A 588 8.16 -2.97 -19.95
CA ALA A 588 7.78 -3.06 -21.34
C ALA A 588 7.67 -4.53 -21.75
N SER A 589 6.48 -4.93 -22.22
CA SER A 589 6.23 -6.20 -22.89
C SER A 589 6.60 -6.07 -24.36
N LEU A 590 7.40 -7.01 -24.89
CA LEU A 590 7.81 -7.00 -26.30
C LEU A 590 6.66 -7.50 -27.17
N THR A 591 6.33 -6.74 -28.20
CA THR A 591 5.26 -7.06 -29.17
C THR A 591 5.86 -7.46 -30.52
N CYS A 592 6.86 -8.33 -30.50
CA CYS A 592 7.58 -8.76 -31.71
C CYS A 592 7.89 -10.27 -31.68
N SER A 593 8.30 -10.81 -32.83
CA SER A 593 8.75 -12.20 -32.93
C SER A 593 10.11 -12.40 -32.23
N ASP A 594 10.42 -13.64 -31.84
CA ASP A 594 11.70 -13.99 -31.19
C ASP A 594 12.93 -13.61 -32.05
N VAL A 595 12.80 -13.73 -33.38
CA VAL A 595 13.87 -13.33 -34.32
C VAL A 595 14.11 -11.82 -34.23
N THR A 596 13.03 -11.04 -34.21
CA THR A 596 13.11 -9.59 -34.04
C THR A 596 13.66 -9.22 -32.67
N ALA A 597 13.30 -9.96 -31.61
CA ALA A 597 13.84 -9.76 -30.27
C ALA A 597 15.37 -9.98 -30.24
N ALA A 598 15.87 -11.04 -30.87
CA ALA A 598 17.31 -11.29 -30.99
C ALA A 598 18.04 -10.18 -31.78
N ASP A 599 17.39 -9.67 -32.84
CA ASP A 599 17.91 -8.55 -33.61
C ASP A 599 17.95 -7.24 -32.79
N ILE A 600 16.97 -7.01 -31.91
CA ILE A 600 16.94 -5.86 -30.99
C ILE A 600 18.14 -5.94 -30.05
N ASP A 601 18.38 -7.09 -29.43
CA ASP A 601 19.49 -7.27 -28.50
C ASP A 601 20.86 -7.07 -29.17
N THR A 602 20.99 -7.48 -30.43
CA THR A 602 22.19 -7.23 -31.24
C THR A 602 22.43 -5.74 -31.46
N GLU A 603 21.37 -4.97 -31.76
CA GLU A 603 21.46 -3.53 -31.96
C GLU A 603 21.74 -2.78 -30.64
N VAL A 604 21.12 -3.20 -29.53
CA VAL A 604 21.40 -2.68 -28.18
C VAL A 604 22.87 -2.88 -27.83
N MET A 605 23.40 -4.10 -28.02
CA MET A 605 24.79 -4.42 -27.76
C MET A 605 25.74 -3.52 -28.55
N LYS A 606 25.45 -3.31 -29.84
CA LYS A 606 26.23 -2.43 -30.71
C LYS A 606 26.22 -0.98 -30.23
N LEU A 607 25.05 -0.45 -29.88
CA LEU A 607 24.89 0.92 -29.38
C LEU A 607 25.68 1.15 -28.08
N LEU A 608 25.61 0.20 -27.14
CA LEU A 608 26.38 0.26 -25.89
C LEU A 608 27.89 0.16 -26.16
N HIS A 609 28.31 -0.71 -27.07
CA HIS A 609 29.73 -0.85 -27.43
C HIS A 609 30.31 0.43 -28.04
N ASP A 610 29.58 1.06 -28.96
CA ASP A 610 29.99 2.33 -29.58
C ASP A 610 30.06 3.46 -28.54
N SER A 611 29.09 3.51 -27.62
CA SER A 611 29.06 4.48 -26.53
C SER A 611 30.23 4.29 -25.56
N TYR A 612 30.53 3.04 -25.20
CA TYR A 612 31.68 2.67 -24.36
C TYR A 612 33.01 3.06 -25.02
N LYS A 613 33.15 2.80 -26.31
CA LYS A 613 34.35 3.17 -27.08
C LYS A 613 34.55 4.69 -27.10
N LYS A 614 33.47 5.46 -27.24
CA LYS A 614 33.51 6.94 -27.17
C LYS A 614 33.93 7.40 -25.77
N ALA A 615 33.36 6.83 -24.70
CA ALA A 615 33.74 7.15 -23.32
C ALA A 615 35.24 6.90 -23.07
N LYS A 616 35.75 5.73 -23.48
CA LYS A 616 37.18 5.40 -23.36
C LYS A 616 38.08 6.38 -24.10
N LYS A 617 37.67 6.82 -25.30
CA LYS A 617 38.43 7.82 -26.07
C LYS A 617 38.51 9.15 -25.33
N LEU A 618 37.38 9.67 -24.85
CA LEU A 618 37.31 10.93 -24.11
C LEU A 618 38.17 10.90 -22.84
N LEU A 619 38.12 9.80 -22.08
CA LEU A 619 38.90 9.65 -20.86
C LEU A 619 40.40 9.49 -21.14
N LYS A 620 40.80 8.76 -22.19
CA LYS A 620 42.22 8.62 -22.57
C LYS A 620 42.84 9.95 -22.99
N GLU A 621 42.11 10.76 -23.75
CA GLU A 621 42.56 12.09 -24.17
C GLU A 621 42.71 13.08 -23.01
N ASN A 622 42.06 12.82 -21.87
CA ASN A 622 42.02 13.71 -20.70
C ASN A 622 42.54 13.02 -19.42
N ARG A 623 43.47 12.07 -19.57
CA ARG A 623 43.98 11.23 -18.46
C ARG A 623 44.57 12.05 -17.32
N GLU A 624 45.36 13.08 -17.62
CA GLU A 624 46.00 13.92 -16.60
C GLU A 624 44.99 14.66 -15.71
N ILE A 625 43.89 15.13 -16.31
CA ILE A 625 42.79 15.81 -15.60
C ILE A 625 42.08 14.81 -14.68
N MET A 626 41.81 13.61 -15.18
CA MET A 626 41.19 12.53 -14.41
C MET A 626 42.02 12.16 -13.17
N ASP A 627 43.35 11.98 -13.32
CA ASP A 627 44.24 11.62 -12.21
C ASP A 627 44.28 12.71 -11.12
N LYS A 628 44.28 13.99 -11.50
CA LYS A 628 44.24 15.12 -10.55
C LYS A 628 42.91 15.21 -9.81
N LEU A 629 41.80 15.07 -10.52
CA LEU A 629 40.47 15.07 -9.92
C LEU A 629 40.27 13.89 -8.96
N ALA A 630 40.72 12.69 -9.36
CA ALA A 630 40.64 11.51 -8.51
C ALA A 630 41.49 11.68 -7.24
N THR A 631 42.69 12.24 -7.35
CA THR A 631 43.54 12.54 -6.18
C THR A 631 42.84 13.51 -5.23
N HIS A 632 42.24 14.58 -5.76
CA HIS A 632 41.51 15.54 -4.95
C HIS A 632 40.29 14.91 -4.24
N LEU A 633 39.58 14.01 -4.93
CA LEU A 633 38.41 13.31 -4.40
C LEU A 633 38.80 12.32 -3.30
N ILE A 634 39.95 11.65 -3.42
CA ILE A 634 40.48 10.74 -2.39
C ILE A 634 40.81 11.51 -1.10
N GLU A 635 41.32 12.74 -1.22
CA GLU A 635 41.70 13.59 -0.08
C GLU A 635 40.50 14.23 0.63
N LYS A 636 39.55 14.80 -0.13
CA LYS A 636 38.41 15.54 0.43
C LYS A 636 37.13 14.71 0.57
N GLU A 637 37.08 13.53 -0.03
CA GLU A 637 35.90 12.62 -0.12
C GLU A 637 34.69 13.19 -0.87
N THR A 638 34.65 14.50 -1.11
CA THR A 638 33.58 15.20 -1.83
C THR A 638 34.16 16.41 -2.58
N ILE A 639 33.69 16.63 -3.80
CA ILE A 639 34.02 17.79 -4.64
C ILE A 639 32.72 18.46 -5.08
N THR A 640 32.61 19.77 -4.88
CA THR A 640 31.48 20.56 -5.40
C THR A 640 31.62 20.85 -6.89
N GLY A 641 30.52 21.07 -7.61
CA GLY A 641 30.53 21.39 -9.04
C GLY A 641 31.38 22.62 -9.37
N LYS A 642 31.34 23.65 -8.51
CA LYS A 642 32.18 24.86 -8.64
C LYS A 642 33.68 24.52 -8.52
N GLU A 643 34.07 23.71 -7.53
CA GLU A 643 35.45 23.25 -7.36
C GLU A 643 35.90 22.36 -8.53
N PHE A 644 35.04 21.46 -8.98
CA PHE A 644 35.29 20.59 -10.12
C PHE A 644 35.58 21.40 -11.38
N MET A 645 34.72 22.38 -11.70
CA MET A 645 34.89 23.23 -12.87
C MET A 645 36.13 24.12 -12.77
N LYS A 646 36.51 24.56 -11.56
CA LYS A 646 37.75 25.30 -11.32
C LYS A 646 38.99 24.47 -11.66
N ILE A 647 39.04 23.22 -11.19
CA ILE A 647 40.14 22.30 -11.51
C ILE A 647 40.15 21.98 -13.01
N PHE A 648 38.98 21.68 -13.58
CA PHE A 648 38.84 21.35 -14.99
C PHE A 648 39.29 22.49 -15.92
N ARG A 649 38.85 23.73 -15.67
CA ARG A 649 39.21 24.92 -16.47
C ARG A 649 40.69 25.27 -16.36
N LYS A 650 41.25 25.19 -15.14
CA LYS A 650 42.69 25.43 -14.90
C LYS A 650 43.56 24.51 -15.74
N GLU A 651 43.19 23.23 -15.83
CA GLU A 651 43.95 22.23 -16.58
C GLU A 651 43.72 22.29 -18.09
N LYS A 652 42.53 22.71 -18.53
CA LYS A 652 42.23 22.96 -19.95
C LYS A 652 42.77 24.30 -20.47
N GLY A 653 43.29 25.17 -19.60
CA GLY A 653 43.74 26.51 -19.97
C GLY A 653 42.60 27.45 -20.37
N ILE A 654 41.38 27.20 -19.91
CA ILE A 654 40.20 28.02 -20.19
C ILE A 654 40.11 29.12 -19.11
N PRO A 655 40.03 30.41 -19.46
CA PRO A 655 39.92 31.48 -18.47
C PRO A 655 38.63 31.33 -17.65
N GLU A 656 38.71 31.67 -16.35
CA GLU A 656 37.51 31.72 -15.50
C GLU A 656 36.53 32.75 -16.08
N PRO A 657 35.22 32.45 -16.17
CA PRO A 657 34.22 33.47 -16.43
C PRO A 657 34.35 34.50 -15.30
N LYS A 658 34.38 35.78 -15.65
CA LYS A 658 34.25 36.85 -14.66
C LYS A 658 32.97 36.57 -13.88
N GLU A 659 33.05 36.42 -12.57
CA GLU A 659 31.86 36.35 -11.73
C GLU A 659 31.00 37.58 -12.05
N ASP A 660 29.77 37.36 -12.50
CA ASP A 660 28.82 38.45 -12.74
C ASP A 660 28.59 39.14 -11.39
N GLU A 661 29.13 40.34 -11.22
CA GLU A 661 28.92 41.27 -10.09
C GLU A 661 27.42 41.64 -9.87
N LYS A 662 26.50 41.03 -10.64
CA LYS A 662 25.04 41.22 -10.52
C LYS A 662 24.42 40.54 -9.30
N GLU A 663 25.04 39.50 -8.74
CA GLU A 663 24.56 38.92 -7.47
C GLU A 663 24.88 39.80 -6.27
N THR A 664 26.01 40.51 -6.29
CA THR A 664 26.43 41.38 -5.18
C THR A 664 25.64 42.71 -5.16
N GLU A 665 25.16 43.18 -6.31
CA GLU A 665 24.30 44.37 -6.40
C GLU A 665 22.85 44.08 -5.95
N ARG A 666 22.28 42.90 -6.26
CA ARG A 666 20.93 42.51 -5.77
C ARG A 666 20.85 42.39 -4.25
N PHE A 667 21.95 42.00 -3.59
CA PHE A 667 22.03 41.95 -2.12
C PHE A 667 22.26 43.33 -1.47
N LYS A 668 22.73 44.33 -2.22
CA LYS A 668 22.85 45.71 -1.74
C LYS A 668 21.52 46.46 -1.86
N ASP A 669 20.80 46.32 -2.97
CA ASP A 669 19.50 46.99 -3.16
C ASP A 669 18.45 46.55 -2.11
N LYS A 670 18.43 45.27 -1.74
CA LYS A 670 17.53 44.77 -0.66
C LYS A 670 17.92 45.25 0.75
N LYS A 671 19.20 45.58 0.99
CA LYS A 671 19.66 46.14 2.27
C LYS A 671 19.43 47.64 2.37
N GLU A 672 19.41 48.36 1.26
CA GLU A 672 19.13 49.81 1.28
C GLU A 672 17.64 50.14 1.41
N GLU A 673 16.72 49.29 0.91
CA GLU A 673 15.28 49.49 1.13
C GLU A 673 14.80 49.12 2.55
N THR A 674 15.57 48.36 3.33
CA THR A 674 15.17 47.92 4.68
C THR A 674 15.75 48.75 5.83
N VAL A 675 16.50 49.82 5.54
CA VAL A 675 17.05 50.75 6.56
C VAL A 675 16.54 52.17 6.33
N SER A 676 15.23 52.36 6.43
CA SER A 676 14.63 53.68 6.69
C SER A 676 13.39 53.55 7.57
N VAL A 677 13.58 53.04 8.79
CA VAL A 677 12.60 53.23 9.88
C VAL A 677 13.25 54.17 10.89
N GLU A 678 12.89 55.46 10.80
CA GLU A 678 13.21 56.46 11.79
C GLU A 678 12.67 56.05 13.16
N LYS A 679 13.53 56.09 14.18
CA LYS A 679 13.13 56.03 15.60
C LYS A 679 12.52 57.38 16.00
N PRO A 680 11.43 57.41 16.79
CA PRO A 680 10.84 58.66 17.24
C PRO A 680 11.66 59.25 18.40
N SER A 681 12.09 60.51 18.28
CA SER A 681 12.61 61.31 19.39
C SER A 681 11.52 62.26 19.90
N GLU A 682 11.19 62.13 21.18
CA GLU A 682 10.42 63.12 21.94
C GLU A 682 11.18 64.46 22.02
N GLY A 683 10.46 65.58 21.98
CA GLY A 683 10.97 66.85 22.52
C GLY A 683 10.58 68.14 21.80
N ALA A 684 9.39 68.65 22.11
CA ALA A 684 9.02 70.06 22.28
C ALA A 684 9.26 71.10 21.14
N PHE A 685 8.18 71.75 20.67
CA PHE A 685 7.99 73.19 20.85
C PHE A 685 6.52 73.61 20.65
N GLN A 686 6.11 74.60 21.44
CA GLN A 686 4.75 75.08 21.68
C GLN A 686 4.30 76.22 20.76
N MET A 687 2.96 76.28 20.61
CA MET A 687 2.05 77.44 20.57
C MET A 687 1.82 78.27 19.30
N GLY A 688 0.52 78.37 18.95
CA GLY A 688 -0.06 79.36 18.05
C GLY A 688 -1.56 79.19 17.75
N GLN A 689 -2.43 79.20 18.77
CA GLN A 689 -3.85 79.65 18.80
C GLN A 689 -4.88 79.20 17.72
N ASN A 690 -5.91 78.43 18.14
CA ASN A 690 -7.26 78.98 18.44
C ASN A 690 -8.26 77.91 18.98
N ALA A 691 -8.63 78.10 20.26
CA ALA A 691 -9.89 77.84 21.03
C ALA A 691 -11.05 76.99 20.43
N ALA A 692 -11.85 76.18 21.16
CA ALA A 692 -12.04 76.00 22.61
C ALA A 692 -12.72 74.63 22.93
N ASP A 693 -12.32 74.07 24.07
CA ASP A 693 -13.02 73.29 25.11
C ASP A 693 -14.00 72.15 24.80
N GLY A 694 -13.76 71.01 25.48
CA GLY A 694 -14.81 70.04 25.73
C GLY A 694 -14.50 68.64 26.32
N GLN A 695 -13.35 68.40 26.96
CA GLN A 695 -13.06 67.30 27.93
C GLN A 695 -13.25 65.80 27.52
N PRO A 696 -12.55 64.87 28.21
CA PRO A 696 -12.08 63.61 27.63
C PRO A 696 -12.71 62.33 28.23
N VAL A 697 -12.32 61.21 27.60
CA VAL A 697 -12.36 59.80 28.03
C VAL A 697 -12.09 59.60 29.56
N PRO A 698 -12.50 58.46 30.16
CA PRO A 698 -11.51 57.38 30.39
C PRO A 698 -12.13 55.98 30.18
N GLU A 699 -11.46 55.00 29.54
CA GLU A 699 -10.23 54.30 29.92
C GLU A 699 -10.37 53.52 31.25
N GLN A 700 -10.46 52.18 31.19
CA GLN A 700 -9.41 51.27 31.68
C GLN A 700 -9.84 49.80 31.80
N SER A 701 -8.90 48.96 31.33
CA SER A 701 -8.43 47.69 31.90
C SER A 701 -9.36 46.47 32.04
N GLY A 702 -8.87 45.35 31.51
CA GLY A 702 -8.52 44.23 32.40
C GLY A 702 -9.33 42.94 32.29
N THR A 703 -8.74 41.98 31.57
CA THR A 703 -8.56 40.57 31.99
C THR A 703 -9.77 39.65 32.25
N THR A 704 -9.69 38.51 31.54
CA THR A 704 -9.96 37.12 31.97
C THR A 704 -11.37 36.68 32.36
N GLY A 705 -11.79 35.58 31.72
CA GLY A 705 -12.37 34.44 32.45
C GLY A 705 -13.89 34.35 32.48
N GLN A 706 -14.42 33.44 31.66
CA GLN A 706 -15.65 32.66 31.92
C GLN A 706 -15.71 32.17 33.39
N PRO A 707 -16.90 31.87 33.99
CA PRO A 707 -17.89 30.96 33.39
C PRO A 707 -19.38 31.17 33.74
N GLU A 708 -20.16 30.35 33.03
CA GLU A 708 -21.51 29.81 33.31
C GLU A 708 -22.13 30.09 34.69
N SER A 709 -23.42 30.49 34.69
CA SER A 709 -24.55 29.59 34.99
C SER A 709 -25.84 30.39 35.24
N ALA A 710 -26.94 29.82 34.74
CA ALA A 710 -28.33 30.26 34.85
C ALA A 710 -28.85 30.23 36.32
N PRO A 711 -30.16 30.37 36.67
CA PRO A 711 -31.35 30.62 35.84
C PRO A 711 -32.39 31.59 36.49
N GLN A 712 -33.56 31.70 35.84
CA GLN A 712 -34.91 31.84 36.40
C GLN A 712 -35.73 33.12 36.15
N GLN A 713 -36.90 32.84 35.55
CA GLN A 713 -38.23 33.35 35.85
C GLN A 713 -38.70 34.67 35.20
N GLN A 714 -39.53 34.47 34.17
CA GLN A 714 -40.78 35.21 33.87
C GLN A 714 -41.65 35.40 35.15
N PRO A 715 -42.66 36.31 35.23
CA PRO A 715 -43.58 36.68 34.13
C PRO A 715 -44.16 38.12 34.21
N SER A 716 -45.23 38.34 33.42
CA SER A 716 -46.17 39.48 33.38
C SER A 716 -45.77 40.61 32.42
N GLY A 717 -46.65 41.19 31.61
CA GLY A 717 -48.10 41.03 31.51
C GLY A 717 -48.64 41.79 30.28
N ASN A 718 -49.65 41.16 29.70
CA ASN A 718 -50.69 41.57 28.77
C ASN A 718 -50.99 43.09 28.53
N ARG A 719 -51.20 43.45 27.25
CA ARG A 719 -52.22 44.37 26.68
C ARG A 719 -51.97 44.40 25.15
N GLY A 720 -52.83 43.86 24.28
CA GLY A 720 -54.13 44.42 23.84
C GLY A 720 -53.89 45.61 22.89
N LEU A 721 -54.47 45.80 21.70
CA LEU A 721 -55.69 45.29 21.07
C LEU A 721 -55.77 46.00 19.67
N PHE A 722 -56.42 45.38 18.66
CA PHE A 722 -56.93 45.98 17.38
C PHE A 722 -55.90 46.51 16.35
N SER A 723 -56.11 46.44 15.02
CA SER A 723 -57.33 46.24 14.21
C SER A 723 -57.04 45.51 12.89
N GLN A 724 -58.13 45.13 12.22
CA GLN A 724 -58.28 44.18 11.12
C GLN A 724 -58.71 44.90 9.81
N VAL A 725 -58.13 44.48 8.67
CA VAL A 725 -58.64 44.42 7.25
C VAL A 725 -59.14 45.72 6.54
N PRO A 726 -59.48 45.72 5.21
CA PRO A 726 -59.10 44.88 4.04
C PRO A 726 -58.83 45.67 2.72
N ASP A 727 -58.32 45.00 1.66
CA ASP A 727 -58.88 44.90 0.27
C ASP A 727 -57.78 44.54 -0.77
N ARG A 728 -57.88 43.41 -1.49
CA ARG A 728 -58.42 43.22 -2.88
C ARG A 728 -57.63 44.02 -3.93
N LYS A 729 -57.14 43.50 -5.07
CA LYS A 729 -57.57 42.42 -6.00
C LYS A 729 -56.47 42.20 -7.10
N PRO A 730 -56.66 41.40 -8.18
CA PRO A 730 -55.63 40.64 -8.92
C PRO A 730 -55.39 41.14 -10.37
N ASP A 731 -54.57 40.40 -11.15
CA ASP A 731 -54.65 40.10 -12.61
C ASP A 731 -53.22 39.70 -13.09
N GLU A 732 -52.94 38.48 -13.55
CA GLU A 732 -53.18 37.84 -14.87
C GLU A 732 -52.38 38.40 -16.07
N ASN A 733 -51.70 37.46 -16.74
CA ASN A 733 -51.20 37.39 -18.13
C ASN A 733 -49.86 38.04 -18.52
N GLU A 734 -48.82 37.22 -18.71
CA GLU A 734 -48.36 36.73 -20.03
C GLU A 734 -47.57 35.42 -19.90
#